data_AF-A0A7Y5Z9Z0-F1
#
_entry.id   AF-A0A7Y5Z9Z0-F1
#
_cell.length_a   1.000
_cell.length_b   1.000
_cell.length_c   1.000
_cell.angle_alpha   90.00
_cell.angle_beta   90.00
_cell.angle_gamma   90.00
#
_symmetry.space_group_name_H-M   'P 1'
#
loop_
_entity.id
_entity.type
_entity.pdbx_description
1 polymer ?
#
loop_
_entity_poly.entity_id
_entity_poly.type
_entity_poly.pdbx_seq_one_letter_code
_entity_poly.pdbx_strand_id
1 'polypeptide(L)'
;MSARLHHRTPTINVIDNRGLPVRQVAYYRRNADEQSQARITRYRNDEAGRRVEQWDARLFISAPAPNLRTVHSLSGKTLLVDSVDAGWRLSLPGDAGQLLHSWDQRGNHRRTTFDSQLRPTVLREQTPGQNPRWVECLRYGDSSPTSAAHNLCGAVVRHDDSAGTLLTHGYALCATPLRQTRHMRADAGPADWPTEEKDRDLLLEKGDGHTTSWRYDALAQIIQQSDAAQHQRRYAFDLAGQLRSVSLKTRDAAIEQTIVSHLTYNAFGQLETQTAGNGVMSRAVFDPANGRLTALRVSLSARILQDLRYTYDPVGNVTHIEDKAQPARFGSNQRVEAISAFTYDSLYQLTSATGRETAGLAPTTLDLPIDANQLFNYTEHYEYDAGGNLTELRHVRDRNNYTRTLNVSATSNRLLSWNTGHSAADVRVDIDAHGNQQALSPGQALAWNTRNQLDSVVLVQRDNAPNDVERYHYDNTGQRVRKVRTTHTAAVTHTREVRYLPGLEIHSRHNERLEVITLQAGRFNVRYLHWTEGRPSGIAANQMRYNLGDHLGSSSLELDDQGHLISQESYLPYGGTAWLASRSAVEADYRTIRYSGKERDASGLYYYGQRYYAPWLQRWISPDPAGAVDGLNLYCMVGNNPLRFVDHQGWLKDDVVESVKRDGHARSVTMMQDPLARRAARADRDDSAPGLALSPTPSFSKTKRKDLVVHSFGVVKDRTEGKHRSLYESYNLPGPKSGPTGYRGVDSSYDGSAKSEHFYLNFGSYKIGNTSEYLADLAERYSATKNDPVHKLELDPEMLKREPTLSRTIDTISDLQQHTQHLIATHIEESNAIIPVRTGGPGAHGEVRVLNTVVALYPDQAERVLSDTYLFTEKLTGVTQPEAFIACFNCSGIIPESVNIETGRHPRNYEAYNAHILALTRP
;
A
#
# COMPACT_ATOMS: atom_id res chain seq x y z
N MET A 1 -33.39 8.35 -3.34
CA MET A 1 -33.44 7.02 -2.69
C MET A 1 -34.46 7.05 -1.55
N SER A 2 -35.12 5.94 -1.20
CA SER A 2 -36.15 5.92 -0.16
C SER A 2 -35.56 5.70 1.24
N ALA A 3 -35.80 6.62 2.18
CA ALA A 3 -35.38 6.47 3.57
C ALA A 3 -36.00 5.23 4.27
N ARG A 4 -37.12 4.72 3.77
CA ARG A 4 -37.74 3.47 4.27
C ARG A 4 -36.89 2.23 3.96
N LEU A 5 -36.14 2.21 2.86
CA LEU A 5 -35.31 1.07 2.47
C LEU A 5 -34.24 0.75 3.52
N HIS A 6 -33.59 1.80 4.06
CA HIS A 6 -32.52 1.67 5.06
C HIS A 6 -33.02 1.79 6.51
N HIS A 7 -34.33 1.94 6.72
CA HIS A 7 -34.91 1.98 8.06
C HIS A 7 -34.72 0.62 8.76
N ARG A 8 -33.99 0.64 9.87
CA ARG A 8 -33.58 -0.55 10.65
C ARG A 8 -32.70 -1.53 9.86
N THR A 9 -31.78 -1.03 9.02
CA THR A 9 -30.73 -1.86 8.41
C THR A 9 -29.31 -1.48 8.86
N PRO A 10 -28.98 -1.56 10.18
CA PRO A 10 -27.62 -1.34 10.66
C PRO A 10 -26.69 -2.51 10.31
N THR A 11 -25.38 -2.30 10.48
CA THR A 11 -24.41 -3.39 10.65
C THR A 11 -24.06 -3.50 12.13
N ILE A 12 -24.21 -4.69 12.72
CA ILE A 12 -23.98 -4.97 14.13
C ILE A 12 -22.81 -5.95 14.27
N ASN A 13 -21.78 -5.56 15.01
CA ASN A 13 -20.71 -6.47 15.41
C ASN A 13 -21.09 -7.12 16.76
N VAL A 14 -21.02 -8.45 16.83
CA VAL A 14 -21.30 -9.23 18.04
C VAL A 14 -19.99 -9.79 18.59
N ILE A 15 -19.71 -9.52 19.85
CA ILE A 15 -18.52 -9.96 20.58
C ILE A 15 -18.81 -11.15 21.49
N ASP A 16 -17.78 -11.93 21.81
CA ASP A 16 -17.81 -12.91 22.90
C ASP A 16 -17.44 -12.27 24.26
N ASN A 17 -17.39 -13.09 25.32
CA ASN A 17 -17.02 -12.68 26.67
C ASN A 17 -15.55 -12.26 26.83
N ARG A 18 -14.73 -12.33 25.76
CA ARG A 18 -13.36 -11.83 25.69
C ARG A 18 -13.27 -10.52 24.90
N GLY A 19 -14.40 -9.96 24.48
CA GLY A 19 -14.47 -8.78 23.62
C GLY A 19 -14.18 -9.05 22.14
N LEU A 20 -13.99 -10.31 21.74
CA LEU A 20 -13.56 -10.66 20.38
C LEU A 20 -14.76 -10.78 19.43
N PRO A 21 -14.73 -10.19 18.23
CA PRO A 21 -15.81 -10.34 17.25
C PRO A 21 -16.02 -11.81 16.86
N VAL A 22 -17.25 -12.31 17.04
CA VAL A 22 -17.68 -13.67 16.67
C VAL A 22 -18.77 -13.68 15.60
N ARG A 23 -19.50 -12.58 15.41
CA ARG A 23 -20.40 -12.39 14.25
C ARG A 23 -20.39 -10.93 13.80
N GLN A 24 -20.66 -10.73 12.52
CA GLN A 24 -21.12 -9.46 11.98
C GLN A 24 -22.48 -9.69 11.33
N VAL A 25 -23.49 -8.92 11.74
CA VAL A 25 -24.86 -9.02 11.25
C VAL A 25 -25.18 -7.74 10.47
N ALA A 26 -25.27 -7.85 9.16
CA ALA A 26 -25.87 -6.83 8.31
C ALA A 26 -27.34 -7.19 8.02
N TYR A 27 -28.16 -6.21 7.66
CA TYR A 27 -29.58 -6.44 7.34
C TYR A 27 -29.86 -6.08 5.88
N TYR A 28 -30.20 -7.09 5.09
CA TYR A 28 -30.55 -7.00 3.68
C TYR A 28 -32.06 -6.73 3.49
N ARG A 29 -32.39 -5.79 2.61
CA ARG A 29 -33.72 -5.49 2.11
C ARG A 29 -33.54 -4.94 0.69
N ARG A 30 -34.34 -5.40 -0.28
CA ARG A 30 -34.27 -4.92 -1.67
C ARG A 30 -35.31 -3.84 -1.95
N ASN A 31 -36.56 -4.11 -1.58
CA ASN A 31 -37.69 -3.18 -1.73
C ASN A 31 -38.12 -2.66 -0.36
N ALA A 32 -38.51 -1.38 -0.28
CA ALA A 32 -38.72 -0.69 1.00
C ALA A 32 -39.80 -1.31 1.91
N ASP A 33 -40.73 -2.06 1.33
CA ASP A 33 -41.87 -2.69 2.01
C ASP A 33 -41.60 -4.17 2.40
N GLU A 34 -40.42 -4.72 2.06
CA GLU A 34 -39.99 -6.06 2.46
C GLU A 34 -39.51 -6.12 3.92
N GLN A 35 -39.67 -7.28 4.56
CA GLN A 35 -39.01 -7.55 5.83
C GLN A 35 -37.49 -7.70 5.65
N SER A 36 -36.71 -7.00 6.48
CA SER A 36 -35.25 -7.05 6.45
C SER A 36 -34.71 -8.41 6.92
N GLN A 37 -33.94 -9.07 6.07
CA GLN A 37 -33.30 -10.36 6.29
C GLN A 37 -31.92 -10.17 6.94
N ALA A 38 -31.60 -10.94 7.98
CA ALA A 38 -30.26 -10.93 8.56
C ALA A 38 -29.25 -11.65 7.63
N ARG A 39 -28.11 -11.01 7.36
CA ARG A 39 -26.93 -11.60 6.72
C ARG A 39 -25.85 -11.71 7.80
N ILE A 40 -25.56 -12.94 8.25
CA ILE A 40 -24.71 -13.21 9.40
C ILE A 40 -23.36 -13.78 8.93
N THR A 41 -22.35 -12.92 8.84
CA THR A 41 -20.95 -13.36 8.75
C THR A 41 -20.54 -13.90 10.12
N ARG A 42 -19.92 -15.08 10.18
CA ARG A 42 -19.51 -15.73 11.43
C ARG A 42 -17.99 -15.88 11.51
N TYR A 43 -17.44 -15.73 12.70
CA TYR A 43 -16.03 -16.01 13.02
C TYR A 43 -15.93 -17.05 14.15
N ARG A 44 -14.87 -17.86 14.13
CA ARG A 44 -14.40 -18.63 15.29
C ARG A 44 -13.01 -18.14 15.66
N ASN A 45 -12.83 -17.74 16.91
CA ASN A 45 -11.54 -17.37 17.46
C ASN A 45 -11.04 -18.52 18.36
N ASP A 46 -9.76 -18.87 18.29
CA ASP A 46 -9.15 -19.90 19.14
C ASP A 46 -8.99 -19.43 20.59
N GLU A 47 -8.41 -20.27 21.45
CA GLU A 47 -8.22 -19.97 22.89
C GLU A 47 -7.33 -18.73 23.09
N ALA A 48 -6.30 -18.57 22.26
CA ALA A 48 -5.43 -17.39 22.20
C ALA A 48 -6.07 -16.16 21.51
N GLY A 49 -7.36 -16.23 21.17
CA GLY A 49 -8.15 -15.14 20.60
C GLY A 49 -7.94 -14.88 19.11
N ARG A 50 -7.16 -15.72 18.41
CA ARG A 50 -6.82 -15.56 16.99
C ARG A 50 -7.96 -16.09 16.13
N ARG A 51 -8.30 -15.39 15.05
CA ARG A 51 -9.42 -15.78 14.17
C ARG A 51 -9.03 -16.94 13.26
N VAL A 52 -9.50 -18.14 13.59
CA VAL A 52 -9.11 -19.40 12.93
C VAL A 52 -10.12 -19.92 11.91
N GLU A 53 -11.38 -19.50 11.94
CA GLU A 53 -12.39 -19.87 10.91
C GLU A 53 -13.35 -18.72 10.64
N GLN A 54 -13.77 -18.55 9.37
CA GLN A 54 -14.67 -17.48 8.92
C GLN A 54 -15.70 -18.01 7.90
N TRP A 55 -16.97 -17.65 8.06
CA TRP A 55 -18.06 -17.94 7.11
C TRP A 55 -18.75 -16.66 6.67
N ASP A 56 -19.09 -16.56 5.38
CA ASP A 56 -20.04 -15.58 4.87
C ASP A 56 -21.49 -15.96 5.24
N ALA A 57 -22.43 -15.04 4.97
CA ALA A 57 -23.83 -15.19 5.35
C ALA A 57 -24.61 -16.26 4.57
N ARG A 58 -24.03 -16.84 3.51
CA ARG A 58 -24.59 -17.96 2.74
C ARG A 58 -24.01 -19.28 3.26
N LEU A 59 -22.68 -19.40 3.26
CA LEU A 59 -22.00 -20.64 3.67
C LEU A 59 -22.18 -20.93 5.17
N PHE A 60 -22.37 -19.93 6.03
CA PHE A 60 -22.76 -20.15 7.44
C PHE A 60 -24.11 -20.89 7.58
N ILE A 61 -25.02 -20.75 6.62
CA ILE A 61 -26.35 -21.37 6.65
C ILE A 61 -26.33 -22.74 5.96
N SER A 62 -25.63 -22.87 4.82
CA SER A 62 -25.79 -24.02 3.91
C SER A 62 -24.57 -24.93 3.77
N ALA A 63 -23.39 -24.58 4.29
CA ALA A 63 -22.16 -25.33 4.02
C ALA A 63 -21.50 -25.90 5.30
N PRO A 64 -20.90 -27.11 5.24
CA PRO A 64 -20.24 -27.73 6.39
C PRO A 64 -18.87 -27.11 6.71
N ALA A 65 -18.27 -26.35 5.78
CA ALA A 65 -16.93 -25.78 5.90
C ALA A 65 -16.95 -24.24 5.92
N PRO A 66 -15.99 -23.58 6.61
CA PRO A 66 -15.81 -22.13 6.53
C PRO A 66 -15.27 -21.70 5.15
N ASN A 67 -15.55 -20.46 4.74
CA ASN A 67 -14.91 -19.83 3.56
C ASN A 67 -13.39 -19.84 3.65
N LEU A 68 -12.89 -19.66 4.88
CA LEU A 68 -11.49 -19.49 5.21
C LEU A 68 -11.21 -20.07 6.60
N ARG A 69 -10.25 -20.99 6.67
CA ARG A 69 -9.67 -21.54 7.89
C ARG A 69 -8.18 -21.18 7.94
N THR A 70 -7.69 -20.87 9.14
CA THR A 70 -6.30 -20.49 9.40
C THR A 70 -5.75 -21.30 10.56
N VAL A 71 -4.53 -21.83 10.43
CA VAL A 71 -3.79 -22.50 11.50
C VAL A 71 -2.51 -21.70 11.77
N HIS A 72 -2.23 -21.45 13.05
CA HIS A 72 -1.09 -20.66 13.51
C HIS A 72 -0.11 -21.51 14.32
N SER A 73 1.16 -21.08 14.38
CA SER A 73 2.12 -21.55 15.39
C SER A 73 1.68 -21.12 16.80
N LEU A 74 2.35 -21.62 17.84
CA LEU A 74 2.18 -21.08 19.19
C LEU A 74 2.53 -19.59 19.25
N SER A 75 3.56 -19.16 18.51
CA SER A 75 3.96 -17.76 18.30
C SER A 75 3.04 -16.95 17.36
N GLY A 76 1.87 -17.45 16.96
CA GLY A 76 0.87 -16.73 16.18
C GLY A 76 1.16 -16.57 14.69
N LYS A 77 2.34 -16.97 14.19
CA LYS A 77 2.66 -16.95 12.76
C LYS A 77 1.74 -17.91 12.00
N THR A 78 1.14 -17.46 10.91
CA THR A 78 0.26 -18.29 10.06
C THR A 78 1.07 -19.40 9.40
N LEU A 79 0.62 -20.65 9.56
CA LEU A 79 1.23 -21.85 8.98
C LEU A 79 0.38 -22.40 7.83
N LEU A 80 -0.94 -22.54 8.02
CA LEU A 80 -1.86 -22.99 6.98
C LEU A 80 -2.96 -21.94 6.78
N VAL A 81 -3.21 -21.61 5.52
CA VAL A 81 -4.45 -20.94 5.08
C VAL A 81 -5.18 -21.94 4.21
N ASP A 82 -6.46 -22.18 4.48
CA ASP A 82 -7.29 -23.16 3.78
C ASP A 82 -8.62 -22.50 3.38
N SER A 83 -8.93 -22.44 2.08
CA SER A 83 -10.07 -21.69 1.56
C SER A 83 -10.84 -22.47 0.51
N VAL A 84 -12.17 -22.45 0.60
CA VAL A 84 -13.07 -23.00 -0.42
C VAL A 84 -12.97 -22.25 -1.75
N ASP A 85 -12.58 -20.97 -1.71
CA ASP A 85 -12.41 -20.14 -2.89
C ASP A 85 -11.00 -20.31 -3.46
N ALA A 86 -9.96 -20.09 -2.65
CA ALA A 86 -8.56 -20.03 -3.09
C ALA A 86 -7.73 -21.30 -2.86
N GLY A 87 -8.32 -22.41 -2.40
CA GLY A 87 -7.59 -23.62 -2.00
C GLY A 87 -6.72 -23.43 -0.76
N TRP A 88 -5.93 -24.44 -0.41
CA TRP A 88 -4.99 -24.37 0.72
C TRP A 88 -3.57 -23.93 0.31
N ARG A 89 -2.90 -23.19 1.20
CA ARG A 89 -1.49 -22.79 1.13
C ARG A 89 -0.84 -23.04 2.50
N LEU A 90 0.20 -23.89 2.51
CA LEU A 90 1.01 -24.20 3.69
C LEU A 90 2.32 -23.41 3.61
N SER A 91 2.75 -22.81 4.71
CA SER A 91 3.97 -22.03 4.83
C SER A 91 4.78 -22.49 6.04
N LEU A 92 6.06 -22.75 5.83
CA LEU A 92 7.02 -23.02 6.89
C LEU A 92 8.00 -21.84 6.99
N PRO A 93 7.78 -20.90 7.93
CA PRO A 93 8.79 -19.90 8.28
C PRO A 93 9.96 -20.56 9.02
N GLY A 94 11.14 -19.92 8.98
CA GLY A 94 12.25 -20.24 9.87
C GLY A 94 12.10 -19.58 11.24
N ASP A 95 13.12 -19.74 12.09
CA ASP A 95 13.14 -19.17 13.45
C ASP A 95 13.03 -17.64 13.45
N ALA A 96 13.56 -16.99 12.40
CA ALA A 96 13.43 -15.55 12.17
C ALA A 96 12.15 -15.17 11.40
N GLY A 97 11.17 -16.07 11.27
CA GLY A 97 9.92 -15.79 10.56
C GLY A 97 10.04 -15.70 9.03
N GLN A 98 11.25 -15.83 8.48
CA GLN A 98 11.54 -15.76 7.05
C GLN A 98 10.96 -16.97 6.31
N LEU A 99 10.33 -16.77 5.16
CA LEU A 99 9.62 -17.85 4.45
C LEU A 99 10.61 -18.82 3.76
N LEU A 100 11.00 -19.87 4.49
CA LEU A 100 11.89 -20.92 3.99
C LEU A 100 11.21 -21.77 2.91
N HIS A 101 9.97 -22.19 3.16
CA HIS A 101 9.20 -23.04 2.26
C HIS A 101 7.72 -22.67 2.20
N SER A 102 7.08 -22.84 1.05
CA SER A 102 5.61 -22.82 0.90
C SER A 102 5.12 -23.89 -0.06
N TRP A 103 3.97 -24.49 0.22
CA TRP A 103 3.27 -25.44 -0.65
C TRP A 103 1.87 -24.93 -0.99
N ASP A 104 1.39 -25.25 -2.19
CA ASP A 104 0.06 -24.94 -2.71
C ASP A 104 -0.76 -26.25 -2.93
N GLN A 105 -2.09 -26.16 -3.02
CA GLN A 105 -2.98 -27.32 -3.20
C GLN A 105 -2.87 -27.97 -4.58
N ARG A 106 -2.28 -27.30 -5.58
CA ARG A 106 -1.86 -27.94 -6.85
C ARG A 106 -0.53 -28.71 -6.68
N GLY A 107 0.02 -28.75 -5.47
CA GLY A 107 1.27 -29.43 -5.12
C GLY A 107 2.52 -28.64 -5.48
N ASN A 108 2.40 -27.38 -5.91
CA ASN A 108 3.58 -26.55 -6.18
C ASN A 108 4.31 -26.25 -4.88
N HIS A 109 5.60 -26.56 -4.84
CA HIS A 109 6.50 -26.23 -3.75
C HIS A 109 7.36 -25.03 -4.14
N ARG A 110 7.57 -24.09 -3.21
CA ARG A 110 8.52 -22.99 -3.34
C ARG A 110 9.49 -23.02 -2.16
N ARG A 111 10.76 -22.73 -2.42
CA ARG A 111 11.83 -22.67 -1.41
C ARG A 111 12.67 -21.43 -1.61
N THR A 112 12.82 -20.63 -0.56
CA THR A 112 13.70 -19.46 -0.55
C THR A 112 15.01 -19.82 0.15
N THR A 113 16.16 -19.45 -0.43
CA THR A 113 17.43 -19.41 0.30
C THR A 113 17.74 -17.97 0.70
N PHE A 114 18.48 -17.81 1.78
CA PHE A 114 18.86 -16.51 2.34
C PHE A 114 20.38 -16.47 2.57
N ASP A 115 20.94 -15.28 2.68
CA ASP A 115 22.33 -15.10 3.14
C ASP A 115 22.42 -15.03 4.69
N SER A 116 23.62 -14.75 5.21
CA SER A 116 23.88 -14.59 6.65
C SER A 116 23.24 -13.33 7.26
N GLN A 117 22.67 -12.43 6.44
CA GLN A 117 21.88 -11.27 6.88
C GLN A 117 20.38 -11.50 6.70
N LEU A 118 19.97 -12.77 6.47
CA LEU A 118 18.58 -13.18 6.24
C LEU A 118 17.91 -12.51 5.02
N ARG A 119 18.70 -12.08 4.03
CA ARG A 119 18.20 -11.48 2.79
C ARG A 119 17.99 -12.57 1.71
N PRO A 120 16.87 -12.59 0.96
CA PRO A 120 16.63 -13.60 -0.07
C PRO A 120 17.72 -13.63 -1.14
N THR A 121 18.28 -14.80 -1.44
CA THR A 121 19.33 -14.97 -2.48
C THR A 121 18.85 -15.74 -3.70
N VAL A 122 17.99 -16.74 -3.50
CA VAL A 122 17.39 -17.55 -4.57
C VAL A 122 15.97 -17.93 -4.17
N LEU A 123 15.03 -17.81 -5.11
CA LEU A 123 13.72 -18.46 -5.01
C LEU A 123 13.67 -19.62 -6.00
N ARG A 124 13.35 -20.82 -5.51
CA ARG A 124 13.14 -22.01 -6.32
C ARG A 124 11.69 -22.43 -6.31
N GLU A 125 11.18 -22.89 -7.45
CA GLU A 125 9.81 -23.38 -7.61
C GLU A 125 9.80 -24.77 -8.26
N GLN A 126 8.93 -25.65 -7.78
CA GLN A 126 8.79 -27.02 -8.24
C GLN A 126 7.31 -27.39 -8.36
N THR A 127 6.86 -27.70 -9.58
CA THR A 127 5.55 -28.29 -9.84
C THR A 127 5.64 -29.82 -9.67
N PRO A 128 4.59 -30.54 -9.23
CA PRO A 128 4.63 -31.99 -9.07
C PRO A 128 5.13 -32.72 -10.31
N GLY A 129 6.03 -33.69 -10.11
CA GLY A 129 6.66 -34.46 -11.19
C GLY A 129 7.74 -33.71 -11.99
N GLN A 130 8.00 -32.43 -11.71
CA GLN A 130 9.07 -31.65 -12.33
C GLN A 130 10.27 -31.46 -11.40
N ASN A 131 11.43 -31.14 -11.97
CA ASN A 131 12.61 -30.71 -11.21
C ASN A 131 12.41 -29.29 -10.63
N PRO A 132 13.02 -28.95 -9.48
CA PRO A 132 12.97 -27.62 -8.91
C PRO A 132 13.82 -26.63 -9.74
N ARG A 133 13.17 -25.61 -10.30
CA ARG A 133 13.81 -24.54 -11.09
C ARG A 133 14.21 -23.36 -10.21
N TRP A 134 15.29 -22.66 -10.55
CA TRP A 134 15.67 -21.37 -9.95
C TRP A 134 14.90 -20.25 -10.67
N VAL A 135 13.79 -19.79 -10.11
CA VAL A 135 12.93 -18.79 -10.78
C VAL A 135 13.32 -17.35 -10.48
N GLU A 136 13.99 -17.10 -9.35
CA GLU A 136 14.60 -15.80 -9.05
C GLU A 136 15.98 -15.96 -8.41
N CYS A 137 16.87 -15.03 -8.71
CA CYS A 137 18.18 -14.87 -8.06
C CYS A 137 18.42 -13.40 -7.73
N LEU A 138 18.95 -13.12 -6.54
CA LEU A 138 19.20 -11.76 -6.08
C LEU A 138 20.68 -11.61 -5.68
N ARG A 139 21.28 -10.48 -6.04
CA ARG A 139 22.59 -10.04 -5.55
C ARG A 139 22.48 -8.64 -4.96
N TYR A 140 23.12 -8.47 -3.82
CA TYR A 140 23.20 -7.22 -3.06
C TYR A 140 24.53 -6.50 -3.30
N GLY A 141 24.55 -5.18 -3.16
CA GLY A 141 25.78 -4.41 -3.20
C GLY A 141 26.63 -4.63 -1.95
N ASP A 142 27.95 -4.65 -2.14
CA ASP A 142 28.93 -4.80 -1.07
C ASP A 142 29.21 -3.48 -0.33
N SER A 143 30.12 -3.50 0.64
CA SER A 143 30.59 -2.31 1.36
C SER A 143 31.76 -1.59 0.67
N SER A 144 32.01 -1.83 -0.62
CA SER A 144 33.11 -1.18 -1.34
C SER A 144 32.88 0.32 -1.51
N PRO A 145 33.94 1.14 -1.67
CA PRO A 145 33.80 2.56 -2.01
C PRO A 145 32.98 2.80 -3.28
N THR A 146 33.04 1.87 -4.25
CA THR A 146 32.24 1.93 -5.50
C THR A 146 30.76 1.77 -5.24
N SER A 147 30.36 0.81 -4.38
CA SER A 147 28.97 0.63 -3.95
C SER A 147 28.50 1.80 -3.08
N ALA A 148 29.34 2.27 -2.16
CA ALA A 148 29.04 3.41 -1.29
C ALA A 148 28.77 4.70 -2.08
N ALA A 149 29.60 5.00 -3.09
CA ALA A 149 29.44 6.18 -3.95
C ALA A 149 28.12 6.23 -4.74
N HIS A 150 27.42 5.10 -4.85
CA HIS A 150 26.14 4.96 -5.57
C HIS A 150 24.97 4.53 -4.65
N ASN A 151 25.17 4.57 -3.32
CA ASN A 151 24.21 4.10 -2.31
C ASN A 151 23.74 2.64 -2.53
N LEU A 152 24.62 1.76 -3.01
CA LEU A 152 24.32 0.35 -3.29
C LEU A 152 24.57 -0.59 -2.09
N CYS A 153 25.27 -0.13 -1.06
CA CYS A 153 25.67 -0.95 0.09
C CYS A 153 24.46 -1.64 0.74
N GLY A 154 24.44 -2.97 0.67
CA GLY A 154 23.36 -3.79 1.22
C GLY A 154 22.05 -3.84 0.41
N ALA A 155 21.89 -3.00 -0.61
CA ALA A 155 20.70 -2.91 -1.47
C ALA A 155 20.77 -3.86 -2.69
N VAL A 156 19.63 -4.15 -3.33
CA VAL A 156 19.56 -5.07 -4.48
C VAL A 156 20.16 -4.41 -5.73
N VAL A 157 21.28 -4.95 -6.21
CA VAL A 157 21.97 -4.47 -7.44
C VAL A 157 21.64 -5.30 -8.67
N ARG A 158 21.24 -6.56 -8.48
CA ARG A 158 20.75 -7.45 -9.56
C ARG A 158 19.62 -8.32 -9.03
N HIS A 159 18.54 -8.40 -9.80
CA HIS A 159 17.42 -9.30 -9.60
C HIS A 159 17.12 -10.01 -10.92
N ASP A 160 17.52 -11.28 -11.02
CA ASP A 160 17.07 -12.17 -12.09
C ASP A 160 15.68 -12.69 -11.68
N ASP A 161 14.63 -12.42 -12.45
CA ASP A 161 13.24 -12.82 -12.15
C ASP A 161 12.58 -13.63 -13.28
N SER A 162 11.29 -13.93 -13.15
CA SER A 162 10.52 -14.75 -14.09
C SER A 162 10.55 -14.27 -15.56
N ALA A 163 10.80 -12.99 -15.81
CA ALA A 163 10.78 -12.39 -17.14
C ALA A 163 12.12 -11.77 -17.59
N GLY A 164 13.16 -11.74 -16.75
CA GLY A 164 14.44 -11.11 -17.10
C GLY A 164 15.29 -10.65 -15.93
N THR A 165 16.43 -10.03 -16.23
CA THR A 165 17.32 -9.42 -15.25
C THR A 165 17.03 -7.93 -15.12
N LEU A 166 16.81 -7.47 -13.89
CA LEU A 166 16.77 -6.06 -13.52
C LEU A 166 18.08 -5.71 -12.78
N LEU A 167 18.85 -4.80 -13.35
CA LEU A 167 20.06 -4.23 -12.74
C LEU A 167 19.75 -2.85 -12.15
N THR A 168 20.18 -2.59 -10.92
CA THR A 168 20.10 -1.25 -10.29
C THR A 168 21.50 -0.67 -10.15
N HIS A 169 21.75 0.47 -10.80
CA HIS A 169 23.09 1.08 -10.90
C HIS A 169 23.37 2.14 -9.81
N GLY A 170 22.35 2.53 -9.05
CA GLY A 170 22.49 3.49 -7.96
C GLY A 170 21.13 3.83 -7.34
N TYR A 171 21.14 4.19 -6.06
CA TYR A 171 19.98 4.68 -5.31
C TYR A 171 20.16 6.16 -4.94
N ALA A 172 19.04 6.88 -4.82
CA ALA A 172 19.00 8.24 -4.29
C ALA A 172 19.13 8.23 -2.76
N LEU A 173 19.37 9.39 -2.15
CA LEU A 173 19.39 9.57 -0.68
C LEU A 173 18.04 9.28 0.01
N CYS A 174 16.99 9.03 -0.77
CA CYS A 174 15.67 8.57 -0.34
C CYS A 174 15.40 7.09 -0.65
N ALA A 175 16.45 6.28 -0.87
CA ALA A 175 16.41 4.84 -1.15
C ALA A 175 15.62 4.41 -2.41
N THR A 176 15.32 5.34 -3.32
CA THR A 176 14.68 5.06 -4.62
C THR A 176 15.73 4.89 -5.74
N PRO A 177 15.51 4.00 -6.75
CA PRO A 177 16.50 3.78 -7.82
C PRO A 177 16.72 5.02 -8.70
N LEU A 178 17.98 5.47 -8.86
CA LEU A 178 18.34 6.55 -9.79
C LEU A 178 18.42 6.07 -11.23
N ARG A 179 18.84 4.82 -11.46
CA ARG A 179 18.98 4.21 -12.78
C ARG A 179 18.82 2.70 -12.69
N GLN A 180 18.01 2.13 -13.57
CA GLN A 180 17.83 0.69 -13.70
C GLN A 180 17.88 0.26 -15.17
N THR A 181 18.39 -0.94 -15.42
CA THR A 181 18.40 -1.56 -16.76
C THR A 181 17.68 -2.90 -16.71
N ARG A 182 16.66 -3.06 -17.55
CA ARG A 182 15.90 -4.31 -17.68
C ARG A 182 16.34 -5.05 -18.94
N HIS A 183 16.95 -6.22 -18.78
CA HIS A 183 17.16 -7.18 -19.88
C HIS A 183 16.04 -8.21 -19.80
N MET A 184 15.34 -8.48 -20.91
CA MET A 184 14.31 -9.52 -20.95
C MET A 184 14.96 -10.88 -21.23
N ARG A 185 14.32 -11.99 -20.80
CA ARG A 185 14.71 -13.34 -21.26
C ARG A 185 14.42 -13.48 -22.76
N ALA A 186 15.35 -14.10 -23.48
CA ALA A 186 15.21 -14.40 -24.91
C ALA A 186 14.16 -15.50 -25.16
N ASP A 187 14.09 -16.48 -24.24
CA ASP A 187 13.05 -17.51 -24.23
C ASP A 187 11.80 -17.05 -23.45
N ALA A 188 10.64 -17.52 -23.92
CA ALA A 188 9.31 -17.28 -23.34
C ALA A 188 8.73 -18.53 -22.62
N GLY A 189 9.52 -19.58 -22.40
CA GLY A 189 9.22 -20.65 -21.46
C GLY A 189 9.37 -20.23 -19.98
N PRO A 190 9.13 -21.12 -19.01
CA PRO A 190 9.35 -20.85 -17.60
C PRO A 190 10.82 -20.48 -17.29
N ALA A 191 11.05 -19.69 -16.25
CA ALA A 191 12.40 -19.36 -15.80
C ALA A 191 13.07 -20.54 -15.08
N ASP A 192 14.35 -20.76 -15.42
CA ASP A 192 15.30 -21.59 -14.67
C ASP A 192 16.69 -20.97 -14.83
N TRP A 193 17.20 -20.32 -13.78
CA TRP A 193 18.42 -19.52 -13.82
C TRP A 193 19.65 -20.35 -13.41
N PRO A 194 20.71 -20.41 -14.23
CA PRO A 194 21.99 -21.01 -13.86
C PRO A 194 22.57 -20.45 -12.56
N THR A 195 23.29 -21.30 -11.81
CA THR A 195 23.97 -20.91 -10.56
C THR A 195 24.91 -19.72 -10.78
N GLU A 196 25.71 -19.76 -11.84
CA GLU A 196 26.74 -18.77 -12.17
C GLU A 196 26.12 -17.56 -12.90
N GLU A 197 26.42 -16.34 -12.42
CA GLU A 197 25.82 -15.12 -12.96
C GLU A 197 26.11 -14.91 -14.47
N LYS A 198 27.35 -15.19 -14.89
CA LYS A 198 27.79 -15.12 -16.30
C LYS A 198 26.95 -16.00 -17.25
N ASP A 199 26.41 -17.12 -16.74
CA ASP A 199 25.68 -18.10 -17.54
C ASP A 199 24.18 -17.76 -17.57
N ARG A 200 23.68 -16.95 -16.62
CA ARG A 200 22.35 -16.31 -16.67
C ARG A 200 22.29 -15.28 -17.79
N ASP A 201 23.36 -14.52 -17.99
CA ASP A 201 23.44 -13.49 -19.03
C ASP A 201 23.32 -14.06 -20.46
N LEU A 202 23.65 -15.34 -20.64
CA LEU A 202 23.45 -16.07 -21.91
C LEU A 202 21.97 -16.36 -22.24
N LEU A 203 21.06 -16.25 -21.27
CA LEU A 203 19.61 -16.45 -21.44
C LEU A 203 18.85 -15.15 -21.75
N LEU A 204 19.54 -14.01 -21.77
CA LEU A 204 18.99 -12.68 -22.01
C LEU A 204 18.95 -12.33 -23.50
N GLU A 205 18.05 -11.41 -23.85
CA GLU A 205 18.07 -10.76 -25.15
C GLU A 205 19.36 -9.94 -25.34
N LYS A 206 20.00 -10.06 -26.50
CA LYS A 206 21.26 -9.38 -26.82
C LYS A 206 21.08 -7.87 -26.93
N GLY A 207 22.02 -7.11 -26.36
CA GLY A 207 22.07 -5.65 -26.39
C GLY A 207 22.02 -5.01 -25.00
N ASP A 208 22.09 -3.68 -24.96
CA ASP A 208 22.31 -2.88 -23.72
C ASP A 208 21.11 -2.83 -22.75
N GLY A 209 20.05 -3.58 -23.05
CA GLY A 209 18.82 -3.62 -22.25
C GLY A 209 18.02 -2.32 -22.25
N HIS A 210 16.93 -2.32 -21.50
CA HIS A 210 15.98 -1.20 -21.42
C HIS A 210 16.33 -0.33 -20.20
N THR A 211 17.13 0.72 -20.40
CA THR A 211 17.67 1.56 -19.32
C THR A 211 16.76 2.76 -19.01
N THR A 212 16.13 2.77 -17.84
CA THR A 212 15.40 3.94 -17.30
C THR A 212 16.22 4.68 -16.24
N SER A 213 16.04 5.99 -16.14
CA SER A 213 16.64 6.85 -15.13
C SER A 213 15.61 7.81 -14.50
N TRP A 214 15.84 8.18 -13.26
CA TRP A 214 14.99 9.10 -12.49
C TRP A 214 15.84 10.14 -11.76
N ARG A 215 15.23 11.30 -11.51
CA ARG A 215 15.72 12.32 -10.59
C ARG A 215 14.60 12.66 -9.63
N TYR A 216 14.96 12.73 -8.35
CA TYR A 216 14.03 12.99 -7.25
C TYR A 216 14.35 14.32 -6.59
N ASP A 217 13.36 14.90 -5.91
CA ASP A 217 13.59 15.94 -4.91
C ASP A 217 13.90 15.34 -3.52
N ALA A 218 14.03 16.20 -2.50
CA ALA A 218 14.27 15.78 -1.13
C ALA A 218 13.09 15.01 -0.48
N LEU A 219 11.89 15.10 -1.06
CA LEU A 219 10.67 14.42 -0.61
C LEU A 219 10.47 13.06 -1.31
N ALA A 220 11.41 12.65 -2.17
CA ALA A 220 11.33 11.49 -3.06
C ALA A 220 10.26 11.60 -4.17
N GLN A 221 9.77 12.80 -4.49
CA GLN A 221 8.92 13.03 -5.65
C GLN A 221 9.77 13.00 -6.93
N ILE A 222 9.31 12.30 -7.97
CA ILE A 222 10.00 12.26 -9.28
C ILE A 222 9.88 13.64 -9.92
N ILE A 223 10.99 14.35 -10.11
CA ILE A 223 11.05 15.64 -10.82
C ILE A 223 11.47 15.48 -12.29
N GLN A 224 12.21 14.42 -12.62
CA GLN A 224 12.50 14.00 -13.99
C GLN A 224 12.51 12.48 -14.09
N GLN A 225 11.97 11.94 -15.19
CA GLN A 225 12.22 10.57 -15.63
C GLN A 225 12.76 10.60 -17.06
N SER A 226 13.74 9.75 -17.38
CA SER A 226 14.14 9.46 -18.77
C SER A 226 14.01 7.97 -19.00
N ASP A 227 13.10 7.57 -19.89
CA ASP A 227 12.76 6.16 -20.12
C ASP A 227 13.78 5.42 -21.01
N ALA A 228 13.55 4.12 -21.23
CA ALA A 228 14.42 3.29 -22.08
C ALA A 228 14.58 3.82 -23.51
N ALA A 229 13.58 4.53 -24.03
CA ALA A 229 13.64 5.19 -25.32
C ALA A 229 14.20 6.63 -25.26
N GLN A 230 14.76 7.05 -24.13
CA GLN A 230 15.39 8.36 -23.90
C GLN A 230 14.45 9.56 -24.00
N HIS A 231 13.13 9.34 -23.98
CA HIS A 231 12.18 10.45 -23.84
C HIS A 231 12.20 10.94 -22.39
N GLN A 232 12.37 12.25 -22.21
CA GLN A 232 12.44 12.88 -20.90
C GLN A 232 11.09 13.46 -20.51
N ARG A 233 10.65 13.17 -19.29
CA ARG A 233 9.46 13.73 -18.66
C ARG A 233 9.88 14.55 -17.46
N ARG A 234 9.25 15.70 -17.26
CA ARG A 234 9.44 16.54 -16.07
C ARG A 234 8.14 16.75 -15.34
N TYR A 235 8.25 16.85 -14.03
CA TYR A 235 7.17 17.16 -13.12
C TYR A 235 7.62 18.37 -12.30
N ALA A 236 6.81 19.41 -12.28
CA ALA A 236 6.97 20.52 -11.35
C ALA A 236 5.90 20.41 -10.28
N PHE A 237 6.28 20.64 -9.03
CA PHE A 237 5.37 20.71 -7.89
C PHE A 237 5.21 22.17 -7.43
N ASP A 238 4.16 22.44 -6.67
CA ASP A 238 3.95 23.72 -6.00
C ASP A 238 4.53 23.73 -4.57
N LEU A 239 4.26 24.80 -3.81
CA LEU A 239 4.69 24.91 -2.41
C LEU A 239 4.03 23.89 -1.47
N ALA A 240 2.99 23.19 -1.92
CA ALA A 240 2.30 22.13 -1.18
C ALA A 240 2.73 20.71 -1.61
N GLY A 241 3.74 20.58 -2.47
CA GLY A 241 4.15 19.29 -3.06
C GLY A 241 3.09 18.70 -3.99
N GLN A 242 2.12 19.50 -4.45
CA GLN A 242 1.05 19.09 -5.36
C GLN A 242 1.51 19.31 -6.81
N LEU A 243 1.00 18.51 -7.74
CA LEU A 243 1.48 18.54 -9.13
C LEU A 243 1.05 19.83 -9.82
N ARG A 244 2.01 20.65 -10.25
CA ARG A 244 1.78 21.97 -10.85
C ARG A 244 1.83 21.96 -12.38
N SER A 245 2.68 21.10 -12.97
CA SER A 245 2.74 20.87 -14.41
C SER A 245 3.46 19.57 -14.76
N VAL A 246 3.13 19.00 -15.92
CA VAL A 246 3.87 17.89 -16.56
C VAL A 246 4.30 18.33 -17.95
N SER A 247 5.53 18.02 -18.32
CA SER A 247 6.07 18.26 -19.66
C SER A 247 6.84 17.04 -20.20
N LEU A 248 6.93 16.98 -21.54
CA LEU A 248 7.55 15.91 -22.30
C LEU A 248 8.55 16.51 -23.30
N LYS A 249 9.82 16.10 -23.21
CA LYS A 249 10.82 16.27 -24.26
C LYS A 249 11.16 14.91 -24.83
N THR A 250 10.65 14.60 -26.02
CA THR A 250 11.01 13.37 -26.74
C THR A 250 12.46 13.42 -27.20
N ARG A 251 13.08 12.25 -27.44
CA ARG A 251 14.51 12.11 -27.75
C ARG A 251 15.03 13.07 -28.83
N ASP A 252 14.25 13.27 -29.90
CA ASP A 252 14.65 14.03 -31.09
C ASP A 252 14.11 15.47 -31.08
N ALA A 253 13.33 15.86 -30.07
CA ALA A 253 12.72 17.19 -30.00
C ALA A 253 13.71 18.22 -29.45
N ALA A 254 13.90 19.33 -30.17
CA ALA A 254 14.63 20.49 -29.66
C ALA A 254 13.91 21.17 -28.49
N ILE A 255 12.57 21.23 -28.54
CA ILE A 255 11.69 21.95 -27.62
C ILE A 255 10.94 20.95 -26.72
N GLU A 256 10.80 21.28 -25.43
CA GLU A 256 10.01 20.53 -24.46
C GLU A 256 8.52 20.95 -24.54
N GLN A 257 7.62 19.97 -24.67
CA GLN A 257 6.19 20.16 -24.85
C GLN A 257 5.46 20.14 -23.51
N THR A 258 4.59 21.11 -23.24
CA THR A 258 3.68 21.09 -22.08
C THR A 258 2.60 20.03 -22.30
N ILE A 259 2.40 19.16 -21.30
CA ILE A 259 1.31 18.16 -21.30
C ILE A 259 0.15 18.65 -20.42
N VAL A 260 0.45 19.25 -19.26
CA VAL A 260 -0.55 19.94 -18.44
C VAL A 260 0.11 21.09 -17.66
N SER A 261 -0.63 22.16 -17.47
CA SER A 261 -0.26 23.35 -16.71
C SER A 261 -1.46 23.86 -15.90
N HIS A 262 -1.21 24.81 -15.00
CA HIS A 262 -2.23 25.49 -14.20
C HIS A 262 -3.21 24.53 -13.50
N LEU A 263 -2.67 23.58 -12.73
CA LEU A 263 -3.45 22.77 -11.79
C LEU A 263 -3.78 23.59 -10.54
N THR A 264 -5.03 23.52 -10.05
CA THR A 264 -5.47 24.13 -8.78
C THR A 264 -6.26 23.13 -7.94
N TYR A 265 -6.01 23.13 -6.64
CA TYR A 265 -6.58 22.14 -5.70
C TYR A 265 -7.36 22.82 -4.58
N ASN A 266 -8.37 22.12 -4.05
CA ASN A 266 -9.10 22.54 -2.85
C ASN A 266 -8.35 22.16 -1.56
N ALA A 267 -8.88 22.57 -0.41
CA ALA A 267 -8.29 22.29 0.92
C ALA A 267 -8.19 20.79 1.28
N PHE A 268 -8.93 19.91 0.61
CA PHE A 268 -8.80 18.45 0.75
C PHE A 268 -7.73 17.85 -0.19
N GLY A 269 -7.04 18.66 -0.99
CA GLY A 269 -6.08 18.21 -2.00
C GLY A 269 -6.73 17.61 -3.25
N GLN A 270 -8.02 17.89 -3.48
CA GLN A 270 -8.74 17.44 -4.68
C GLN A 270 -8.57 18.47 -5.81
N LEU A 271 -8.32 17.98 -7.03
CA LEU A 271 -8.05 18.85 -8.18
C LEU A 271 -9.33 19.51 -8.70
N GLU A 272 -9.43 20.83 -8.56
CA GLU A 272 -10.57 21.64 -9.01
C GLU A 272 -10.42 22.10 -10.46
N THR A 273 -9.24 22.54 -10.89
CA THR A 273 -9.00 22.92 -12.29
C THR A 273 -7.66 22.42 -12.81
N GLN A 274 -7.58 22.19 -14.12
CA GLN A 274 -6.35 21.92 -14.86
C GLN A 274 -6.47 22.34 -16.32
N THR A 275 -5.35 22.70 -16.97
CA THR A 275 -5.30 23.05 -18.40
C THR A 275 -4.32 22.13 -19.13
N ALA A 276 -4.80 21.35 -20.11
CA ALA A 276 -3.94 20.51 -20.95
C ALA A 276 -3.09 21.33 -21.93
N GLY A 277 -2.02 20.72 -22.45
CA GLY A 277 -1.16 21.31 -23.48
C GLY A 277 -1.88 21.70 -24.78
N ASN A 278 -2.99 21.02 -25.10
CA ASN A 278 -3.88 21.34 -26.22
C ASN A 278 -4.96 22.41 -25.89
N GLY A 279 -4.82 23.12 -24.76
CA GLY A 279 -5.76 24.17 -24.32
C GLY A 279 -7.08 23.67 -23.75
N VAL A 280 -7.30 22.36 -23.64
CA VAL A 280 -8.52 21.79 -23.03
C VAL A 280 -8.48 22.01 -21.52
N MET A 281 -9.47 22.73 -21.00
CA MET A 281 -9.63 23.00 -19.57
C MET A 281 -10.61 22.00 -18.95
N SER A 282 -10.25 21.44 -17.81
CA SER A 282 -11.15 20.65 -16.95
C SER A 282 -11.43 21.41 -15.66
N ARG A 283 -12.69 21.41 -15.22
CA ARG A 283 -13.16 21.96 -13.96
C ARG A 283 -14.05 20.96 -13.22
N ALA A 284 -13.60 20.54 -12.05
CA ALA A 284 -14.39 19.79 -11.07
C ALA A 284 -15.06 20.75 -10.08
N VAL A 285 -16.17 20.32 -9.49
CA VAL A 285 -16.84 20.96 -8.35
C VAL A 285 -17.11 19.89 -7.32
N PHE A 286 -16.72 20.15 -6.07
CA PHE A 286 -16.90 19.24 -4.94
C PHE A 286 -17.90 19.80 -3.94
N ASP A 287 -18.65 18.92 -3.28
CA ASP A 287 -19.45 19.25 -2.10
C ASP A 287 -18.50 19.56 -0.92
N PRO A 288 -18.52 20.77 -0.34
CA PRO A 288 -17.57 21.14 0.71
C PRO A 288 -17.80 20.41 2.04
N ALA A 289 -18.97 19.84 2.28
CA ALA A 289 -19.30 19.14 3.52
C ALA A 289 -18.82 17.67 3.54
N ASN A 290 -18.60 17.05 2.37
CA ASN A 290 -18.24 15.63 2.28
C ASN A 290 -17.19 15.27 1.20
N GLY A 291 -16.76 16.21 0.37
CA GLY A 291 -15.72 16.02 -0.66
C GLY A 291 -16.17 15.26 -1.91
N ARG A 292 -17.47 14.99 -2.12
CA ARG A 292 -17.94 14.26 -3.31
C ARG A 292 -17.97 15.16 -4.55
N LEU A 293 -17.64 14.60 -5.71
CA LEU A 293 -17.61 15.31 -7.00
C LEU A 293 -19.04 15.54 -7.51
N THR A 294 -19.58 16.76 -7.40
CA THR A 294 -20.95 17.08 -7.83
C THR A 294 -21.04 17.44 -9.31
N ALA A 295 -19.95 17.95 -9.89
CA ALA A 295 -19.86 18.21 -11.33
C ALA A 295 -18.43 18.06 -11.87
N LEU A 296 -18.30 17.60 -13.12
CA LEU A 296 -17.06 17.59 -13.90
C LEU A 296 -17.35 18.13 -15.31
N ARG A 297 -16.87 19.35 -15.59
CA ARG A 297 -17.00 20.00 -16.89
C ARG A 297 -15.64 20.09 -17.58
N VAL A 298 -15.60 19.71 -18.86
CA VAL A 298 -14.42 19.83 -19.72
C VAL A 298 -14.78 20.62 -20.97
N SER A 299 -13.93 21.58 -21.34
CA SER A 299 -14.18 22.51 -22.45
C SER A 299 -12.91 22.97 -23.15
N LEU A 300 -13.03 23.25 -24.45
CA LEU A 300 -12.02 23.91 -25.28
C LEU A 300 -12.56 25.28 -25.68
N SER A 301 -11.98 26.35 -25.16
CA SER A 301 -12.52 27.71 -25.27
C SER A 301 -14.02 27.74 -24.85
N ALA A 302 -14.93 28.26 -25.68
CA ALA A 302 -16.36 28.27 -25.39
C ALA A 302 -17.06 26.90 -25.58
N ARG A 303 -16.44 25.93 -26.27
CA ARG A 303 -17.04 24.64 -26.59
C ARG A 303 -16.95 23.70 -25.40
N ILE A 304 -18.11 23.29 -24.87
CA ILE A 304 -18.19 22.19 -23.90
C ILE A 304 -17.95 20.87 -24.65
N LEU A 305 -17.13 19.99 -24.06
CA LEU A 305 -16.83 18.65 -24.56
C LEU A 305 -17.49 17.55 -23.69
N GLN A 306 -17.63 17.82 -22.40
CA GLN A 306 -18.25 16.97 -21.39
C GLN A 306 -18.75 17.85 -20.23
N ASP A 307 -19.91 17.56 -19.63
CA ASP A 307 -20.40 18.25 -18.42
C ASP A 307 -21.21 17.29 -17.54
N LEU A 308 -20.49 16.36 -16.89
CA LEU A 308 -21.06 15.33 -16.01
C LEU A 308 -21.56 15.97 -14.71
N ARG A 309 -22.79 15.61 -14.31
CA ARG A 309 -23.43 16.02 -13.05
C ARG A 309 -23.81 14.78 -12.25
N TYR A 310 -23.54 14.80 -10.95
CA TYR A 310 -23.65 13.65 -10.07
C TYR A 310 -24.62 13.91 -8.92
N THR A 311 -25.55 12.97 -8.69
CA THR A 311 -26.42 12.98 -7.50
C THR A 311 -26.15 11.76 -6.65
N TYR A 312 -25.84 11.98 -5.37
CA TYR A 312 -25.53 10.94 -4.40
C TYR A 312 -26.69 10.66 -3.46
N ASP A 313 -26.71 9.46 -2.87
CA ASP A 313 -27.45 9.21 -1.63
C ASP A 313 -26.66 9.74 -0.39
N PRO A 314 -27.22 9.68 0.82
CA PRO A 314 -26.51 10.15 2.01
C PRO A 314 -25.18 9.44 2.28
N VAL A 315 -25.06 8.14 1.97
CA VAL A 315 -23.83 7.36 2.29
C VAL A 315 -22.74 7.47 1.23
N GLY A 316 -23.06 7.93 0.01
CA GLY A 316 -22.11 8.23 -1.07
C GLY A 316 -22.23 7.36 -2.31
N ASN A 317 -23.33 6.62 -2.49
CA ASN A 317 -23.56 5.87 -3.72
C ASN A 317 -24.08 6.80 -4.82
N VAL A 318 -23.61 6.63 -6.06
CA VAL A 318 -24.02 7.47 -7.20
C VAL A 318 -25.39 7.01 -7.68
N THR A 319 -26.42 7.84 -7.48
CA THR A 319 -27.81 7.52 -7.87
C THR A 319 -28.19 8.05 -9.24
N HIS A 320 -27.42 9.00 -9.79
CA HIS A 320 -27.69 9.64 -11.08
C HIS A 320 -26.41 10.23 -11.66
N ILE A 321 -26.23 10.10 -12.98
CA ILE A 321 -25.22 10.81 -13.79
C ILE A 321 -25.93 11.43 -15.00
N GLU A 322 -25.68 12.70 -15.28
CA GLU A 322 -26.19 13.44 -16.45
C GLU A 322 -25.04 14.15 -17.16
N ASP A 323 -24.83 13.92 -18.46
CA ASP A 323 -23.84 14.66 -19.28
C ASP A 323 -24.49 15.81 -20.05
N LYS A 324 -24.44 17.03 -19.48
CA LYS A 324 -25.05 18.23 -20.06
C LYS A 324 -24.38 18.74 -21.34
N ALA A 325 -23.27 18.16 -21.76
CA ALA A 325 -22.68 18.44 -23.07
C ALA A 325 -23.47 17.80 -24.23
N GLN A 326 -24.34 16.82 -23.95
CA GLN A 326 -24.99 16.00 -24.98
C GLN A 326 -26.51 16.21 -24.99
N PRO A 327 -27.09 16.75 -26.07
CA PRO A 327 -28.53 16.98 -26.16
C PRO A 327 -29.31 15.68 -26.31
N ALA A 328 -30.56 15.70 -25.85
CA ALA A 328 -31.53 14.63 -26.09
C ALA A 328 -31.66 14.33 -27.60
N ARG A 329 -31.75 13.04 -27.92
CA ARG A 329 -31.90 12.51 -29.28
C ARG A 329 -33.26 11.87 -29.45
N PHE A 330 -33.82 12.01 -30.65
CA PHE A 330 -35.10 11.41 -31.04
C PHE A 330 -34.85 10.54 -32.27
N GLY A 331 -35.04 9.22 -32.12
CA GLY A 331 -34.75 8.22 -33.13
C GLY A 331 -35.19 6.84 -32.65
N SER A 332 -35.40 5.89 -33.57
CA SER A 332 -35.92 4.54 -33.23
C SER A 332 -37.17 4.54 -32.31
N ASN A 333 -38.04 5.55 -32.46
CA ASN A 333 -39.23 5.82 -31.63
C ASN A 333 -38.96 6.07 -30.13
N GLN A 334 -37.73 6.44 -29.75
CA GLN A 334 -37.34 6.77 -28.39
C GLN A 334 -36.86 8.23 -28.26
N ARG A 335 -37.03 8.81 -27.07
CA ARG A 335 -36.23 9.94 -26.58
C ARG A 335 -35.07 9.35 -25.78
N VAL A 336 -33.86 9.51 -26.28
CA VAL A 336 -32.63 9.04 -25.63
C VAL A 336 -31.88 10.23 -25.08
N GLU A 337 -31.58 10.22 -23.79
CA GLU A 337 -30.92 11.32 -23.08
C GLU A 337 -29.57 10.86 -22.53
N ALA A 338 -28.66 11.79 -22.28
CA ALA A 338 -27.35 11.47 -21.72
C ALA A 338 -27.41 11.29 -20.18
N ILE A 339 -28.41 10.52 -19.74
CA ILE A 339 -28.78 10.30 -18.34
C ILE A 339 -28.66 8.81 -18.02
N SER A 340 -28.06 8.52 -16.87
CA SER A 340 -28.10 7.22 -16.21
C SER A 340 -28.61 7.38 -14.78
N ALA A 341 -29.47 6.46 -14.34
CA ALA A 341 -29.98 6.41 -12.97
C ALA A 341 -29.74 5.03 -12.36
N PHE A 342 -29.51 4.99 -11.05
CA PHE A 342 -29.03 3.80 -10.36
C PHE A 342 -29.77 3.56 -9.05
N THR A 343 -30.13 2.31 -8.77
CA THR A 343 -30.74 1.87 -7.51
C THR A 343 -29.86 0.87 -6.80
N TYR A 344 -29.96 0.83 -5.47
CA TYR A 344 -29.18 -0.04 -4.61
C TYR A 344 -30.08 -0.74 -3.60
N ASP A 345 -29.62 -1.86 -3.04
CA ASP A 345 -30.25 -2.48 -1.87
C ASP A 345 -29.76 -1.84 -0.55
N SER A 346 -30.20 -2.36 0.59
CA SER A 346 -29.74 -1.87 1.91
C SER A 346 -28.30 -2.25 2.27
N LEU A 347 -27.62 -3.08 1.48
CA LEU A 347 -26.19 -3.40 1.59
C LEU A 347 -25.33 -2.57 0.62
N TYR A 348 -25.96 -1.70 -0.17
CA TYR A 348 -25.37 -0.85 -1.21
C TYR A 348 -24.82 -1.62 -2.41
N GLN A 349 -25.37 -2.79 -2.72
CA GLN A 349 -25.14 -3.50 -3.99
C GLN A 349 -26.04 -2.91 -5.08
N LEU A 350 -25.52 -2.76 -6.30
CA LEU A 350 -26.23 -2.14 -7.43
C LEU A 350 -27.40 -3.04 -7.88
N THR A 351 -28.66 -2.66 -7.63
CA THR A 351 -29.83 -3.49 -7.97
C THR A 351 -30.40 -3.21 -9.35
N SER A 352 -30.22 -1.99 -9.87
CA SER A 352 -30.61 -1.63 -11.24
C SER A 352 -29.83 -0.42 -11.74
N ALA A 353 -29.65 -0.36 -13.06
CA ALA A 353 -29.03 0.75 -13.76
C ALA A 353 -29.77 1.06 -15.06
N THR A 354 -30.01 2.33 -15.35
CA THR A 354 -30.49 2.79 -16.65
C THR A 354 -29.40 3.53 -17.40
N GLY A 355 -29.53 3.63 -18.72
CA GLY A 355 -28.64 4.43 -19.55
C GLY A 355 -28.97 4.31 -21.02
N ARG A 356 -27.96 4.54 -21.86
CA ARG A 356 -28.04 4.43 -23.32
C ARG A 356 -26.93 3.53 -23.87
N GLU A 357 -27.27 2.76 -24.89
CA GLU A 357 -26.37 1.91 -25.66
C GLU A 357 -26.71 1.98 -27.16
N THR A 358 -26.00 1.21 -28.00
CA THR A 358 -26.21 1.21 -29.45
C THR A 358 -26.60 -0.13 -30.07
N ALA A 359 -27.10 -0.10 -31.31
CA ALA A 359 -27.51 -1.28 -32.09
C ALA A 359 -26.41 -2.34 -32.34
N GLY A 360 -25.15 -2.05 -32.04
CA GLY A 360 -24.08 -3.03 -32.01
C GLY A 360 -22.85 -2.54 -31.23
N LEU A 361 -21.92 -3.47 -30.99
CA LEU A 361 -20.62 -3.24 -30.35
C LEU A 361 -19.45 -3.13 -31.35
N ALA A 362 -19.73 -3.20 -32.65
CA ALA A 362 -18.74 -2.91 -33.68
C ALA A 362 -18.35 -1.42 -33.60
N PRO A 363 -17.05 -1.06 -33.67
CA PRO A 363 -16.64 0.33 -33.68
C PRO A 363 -17.25 1.05 -34.89
N THR A 364 -18.11 2.02 -34.63
CA THR A 364 -18.68 2.85 -35.71
C THR A 364 -17.71 3.96 -36.09
N THR A 365 -17.79 4.41 -37.35
CA THR A 365 -17.21 5.70 -37.73
C THR A 365 -17.88 6.79 -36.90
N LEU A 366 -17.08 7.71 -36.37
CA LEU A 366 -17.53 8.81 -35.51
C LEU A 366 -18.19 9.92 -36.35
N ASP A 367 -19.33 9.59 -36.95
CA ASP A 367 -20.25 10.57 -37.50
C ASP A 367 -20.81 11.40 -36.33
N LEU A 368 -20.42 12.67 -36.26
CA LEU A 368 -20.96 13.63 -35.31
C LEU A 368 -21.90 14.61 -36.03
N PRO A 369 -23.17 14.74 -35.59
CA PRO A 369 -23.78 14.07 -34.44
C PRO A 369 -24.09 12.58 -34.69
N ILE A 370 -24.00 11.78 -33.62
CA ILE A 370 -24.37 10.36 -33.61
C ILE A 370 -25.79 10.20 -34.18
N ASP A 371 -25.96 9.26 -35.12
CA ASP A 371 -27.28 8.89 -35.64
C ASP A 371 -28.21 8.47 -34.48
N ALA A 372 -29.28 9.24 -34.30
CA ALA A 372 -30.26 9.02 -33.24
C ALA A 372 -30.96 7.67 -33.36
N ASN A 373 -30.97 7.04 -34.54
CA ASN A 373 -31.55 5.72 -34.74
C ASN A 373 -30.65 4.57 -34.29
N GLN A 374 -29.33 4.80 -34.13
CA GLN A 374 -28.42 3.81 -33.55
C GLN A 374 -28.46 3.79 -32.02
N LEU A 375 -28.96 4.86 -31.38
CA LEU A 375 -29.01 5.05 -29.93
C LEU A 375 -30.32 4.53 -29.34
N PHE A 376 -30.23 3.81 -28.22
CA PHE A 376 -31.37 3.22 -27.53
C PHE A 376 -31.19 3.34 -26.01
N ASN A 377 -32.29 3.51 -25.28
CA ASN A 377 -32.30 3.40 -23.82
C ASN A 377 -32.23 1.92 -23.39
N TYR A 378 -31.48 1.63 -22.33
CA TYR A 378 -31.44 0.32 -21.66
C TYR A 378 -31.81 0.42 -20.18
N THR A 379 -32.18 -0.73 -19.61
CA THR A 379 -32.25 -0.96 -18.16
C THR A 379 -31.64 -2.32 -17.84
N GLU A 380 -30.66 -2.35 -16.95
CA GLU A 380 -30.14 -3.57 -16.33
C GLU A 380 -30.72 -3.76 -14.93
N HIS A 381 -31.00 -5.00 -14.57
CA HIS A 381 -31.35 -5.44 -13.21
C HIS A 381 -30.40 -6.54 -12.77
N TYR A 382 -29.96 -6.48 -11.51
CA TYR A 382 -28.98 -7.42 -10.95
C TYR A 382 -29.60 -8.16 -9.75
N GLU A 383 -29.35 -9.46 -9.66
CA GLU A 383 -29.71 -10.35 -8.55
C GLU A 383 -28.44 -10.89 -7.89
N TYR A 384 -28.38 -10.89 -6.55
CA TYR A 384 -27.24 -11.39 -5.79
C TYR A 384 -27.66 -12.46 -4.76
N ASP A 385 -26.78 -13.43 -4.51
CA ASP A 385 -26.92 -14.37 -3.40
C ASP A 385 -26.49 -13.76 -2.04
N ALA A 386 -26.73 -14.48 -0.95
CA ALA A 386 -26.37 -14.01 0.40
C ALA A 386 -24.84 -13.92 0.66
N GLY A 387 -23.99 -14.41 -0.24
CA GLY A 387 -22.54 -14.23 -0.25
C GLY A 387 -22.05 -13.12 -1.19
N GLY A 388 -22.97 -12.38 -1.84
CA GLY A 388 -22.67 -11.30 -2.77
C GLY A 388 -22.22 -11.77 -4.16
N ASN A 389 -22.50 -13.02 -4.56
CA ASN A 389 -22.30 -13.44 -5.95
C ASN A 389 -23.46 -12.94 -6.81
N LEU A 390 -23.18 -12.34 -7.97
CA LEU A 390 -24.19 -12.12 -9.00
C LEU A 390 -24.72 -13.49 -9.48
N THR A 391 -26.03 -13.68 -9.41
CA THR A 391 -26.72 -14.91 -9.86
C THR A 391 -27.56 -14.68 -11.12
N GLU A 392 -28.04 -13.45 -11.35
CA GLU A 392 -28.75 -13.09 -12.57
C GLU A 392 -28.51 -11.62 -12.96
N LEU A 393 -28.34 -11.40 -14.26
CA LEU A 393 -28.38 -10.10 -14.91
C LEU A 393 -29.52 -10.12 -15.94
N ARG A 394 -30.51 -9.22 -15.81
CA ARG A 394 -31.53 -8.98 -16.85
C ARG A 394 -31.23 -7.66 -17.54
N HIS A 395 -30.92 -7.71 -18.83
CA HIS A 395 -30.74 -6.53 -19.68
C HIS A 395 -31.99 -6.35 -20.55
N VAL A 396 -32.58 -5.14 -20.49
CA VAL A 396 -33.84 -4.79 -21.15
C VAL A 396 -33.65 -3.55 -22.02
N ARG A 397 -33.83 -3.70 -23.33
CA ARG A 397 -33.66 -2.64 -24.35
C ARG A 397 -34.38 -3.06 -25.65
N ASP A 398 -34.91 -2.11 -26.42
CA ASP A 398 -35.69 -2.45 -27.64
C ASP A 398 -34.85 -3.29 -28.62
N ARG A 399 -35.44 -4.41 -29.06
CA ARG A 399 -34.85 -5.45 -29.95
C ARG A 399 -33.62 -6.21 -29.42
N ASN A 400 -33.08 -5.87 -28.24
CA ASN A 400 -31.99 -6.60 -27.60
C ASN A 400 -32.29 -6.75 -26.10
N ASN A 401 -32.97 -7.84 -25.74
CA ASN A 401 -33.29 -8.20 -24.36
C ASN A 401 -32.66 -9.56 -24.06
N TYR A 402 -31.96 -9.69 -22.93
CA TYR A 402 -31.37 -10.96 -22.51
C TYR A 402 -31.31 -11.10 -21.00
N THR A 403 -31.43 -12.34 -20.52
CA THR A 403 -31.11 -12.72 -19.14
C THR A 403 -29.83 -13.54 -19.15
N ARG A 404 -28.84 -13.19 -18.34
CA ARG A 404 -27.64 -13.99 -18.07
C ARG A 404 -27.74 -14.56 -16.66
N THR A 405 -27.90 -15.87 -16.54
CA THR A 405 -27.92 -16.58 -15.26
C THR A 405 -26.53 -17.13 -14.96
N LEU A 406 -26.12 -17.05 -13.68
CA LEU A 406 -24.82 -17.48 -13.17
C LEU A 406 -25.03 -18.50 -12.04
N ASN A 407 -24.59 -19.73 -12.27
CA ASN A 407 -24.76 -20.87 -11.36
C ASN A 407 -23.53 -20.97 -10.43
N VAL A 408 -23.71 -20.60 -9.16
CA VAL A 408 -22.63 -20.51 -8.16
C VAL A 408 -22.59 -21.79 -7.31
N SER A 409 -21.38 -22.24 -6.97
CA SER A 409 -21.16 -23.41 -6.12
C SER A 409 -21.88 -23.31 -4.77
N ALA A 410 -22.52 -24.39 -4.32
CA ALA A 410 -23.18 -24.45 -3.01
C ALA A 410 -22.22 -24.39 -1.81
N THR A 411 -20.91 -24.57 -2.03
CA THR A 411 -19.87 -24.67 -0.99
C THR A 411 -18.73 -23.65 -1.15
N SER A 412 -18.77 -22.80 -2.19
CA SER A 412 -17.75 -21.76 -2.47
C SER A 412 -18.36 -20.64 -3.32
N ASN A 413 -17.65 -19.54 -3.54
CA ASN A 413 -18.06 -18.44 -4.42
C ASN A 413 -17.62 -18.64 -5.90
N ARG A 414 -17.11 -19.83 -6.22
CA ARG A 414 -16.74 -20.30 -7.56
C ARG A 414 -17.98 -20.38 -8.46
N LEU A 415 -17.85 -19.93 -9.71
CA LEU A 415 -18.86 -20.07 -10.76
C LEU A 415 -18.74 -21.47 -11.37
N LEU A 416 -19.85 -22.18 -11.58
CA LEU A 416 -19.87 -23.54 -12.15
C LEU A 416 -20.38 -23.55 -13.59
N SER A 417 -21.39 -22.74 -13.89
CA SER A 417 -21.87 -22.51 -15.25
C SER A 417 -22.53 -21.13 -15.39
N TRP A 418 -22.66 -20.66 -16.63
CA TRP A 418 -23.49 -19.51 -16.97
C TRP A 418 -24.12 -19.68 -18.36
N ASN A 419 -25.21 -18.97 -18.64
CA ASN A 419 -25.83 -18.96 -19.97
C ASN A 419 -26.32 -17.54 -20.31
N THR A 420 -26.92 -17.35 -21.49
CA THR A 420 -27.58 -16.08 -21.84
C THR A 420 -28.82 -16.37 -22.67
N GLY A 421 -29.99 -16.26 -22.04
CA GLY A 421 -31.29 -16.69 -22.52
C GLY A 421 -31.66 -18.10 -22.05
N HIS A 422 -32.93 -18.32 -21.68
CA HIS A 422 -33.46 -19.58 -21.14
C HIS A 422 -33.33 -20.82 -22.06
N SER A 423 -32.99 -20.62 -23.34
CA SER A 423 -32.80 -21.67 -24.34
C SER A 423 -31.34 -21.87 -24.76
N ALA A 424 -30.40 -21.09 -24.21
CA ALA A 424 -28.97 -21.27 -24.46
C ALA A 424 -28.43 -22.42 -23.60
N ALA A 425 -27.50 -23.20 -24.16
CA ALA A 425 -26.79 -24.23 -23.40
C ALA A 425 -25.84 -23.60 -22.36
N ASP A 426 -25.73 -24.24 -21.20
CA ASP A 426 -24.84 -23.81 -20.11
C ASP A 426 -23.36 -23.88 -20.53
N VAL A 427 -22.71 -22.72 -20.54
CA VAL A 427 -21.25 -22.61 -20.59
C VAL A 427 -20.70 -23.01 -19.22
N ARG A 428 -20.17 -24.22 -19.12
CA ARG A 428 -19.47 -24.69 -17.93
C ARG A 428 -18.18 -23.90 -17.69
N VAL A 429 -17.84 -23.76 -16.42
CA VAL A 429 -16.67 -23.01 -15.96
C VAL A 429 -15.80 -23.96 -15.15
N ASP A 430 -14.84 -24.59 -15.82
CA ASP A 430 -13.84 -25.44 -15.17
C ASP A 430 -12.87 -24.58 -14.36
N ILE A 431 -12.51 -25.03 -13.14
CA ILE A 431 -11.74 -24.27 -12.16
C ILE A 431 -10.71 -25.19 -11.49
N ASP A 432 -9.45 -24.74 -11.34
CA ASP A 432 -8.39 -25.52 -10.68
C ASP A 432 -8.55 -25.57 -9.15
N ALA A 433 -7.68 -26.33 -8.47
CA ALA A 433 -7.71 -26.44 -7.01
C ALA A 433 -7.54 -25.07 -6.31
N HIS A 434 -6.82 -24.12 -6.92
CA HIS A 434 -6.61 -22.77 -6.39
C HIS A 434 -7.70 -21.75 -6.75
N GLY A 435 -8.74 -22.14 -7.47
CA GLY A 435 -9.85 -21.25 -7.82
C GLY A 435 -9.69 -20.52 -9.15
N ASN A 436 -8.63 -20.81 -9.91
CA ASN A 436 -8.39 -20.14 -11.19
C ASN A 436 -9.28 -20.75 -12.28
N GLN A 437 -10.03 -19.93 -13.02
CA GLN A 437 -10.84 -20.35 -14.16
C GLN A 437 -9.96 -20.89 -15.30
N GLN A 438 -10.27 -22.09 -15.82
CA GLN A 438 -9.45 -22.82 -16.80
C GLN A 438 -9.85 -22.57 -18.27
N ALA A 439 -11.00 -21.94 -18.53
CA ALA A 439 -11.40 -21.48 -19.86
C ALA A 439 -12.40 -20.31 -19.78
N LEU A 440 -12.33 -19.35 -20.70
CA LEU A 440 -13.31 -18.26 -20.81
C LEU A 440 -14.62 -18.71 -21.47
N SER A 441 -14.47 -19.55 -22.50
CA SER A 441 -15.51 -20.18 -23.32
C SER A 441 -14.94 -21.50 -23.86
N PRO A 442 -15.76 -22.42 -24.40
CA PRO A 442 -15.27 -23.57 -25.14
C PRO A 442 -14.30 -23.15 -26.25
N GLY A 443 -13.14 -23.80 -26.34
CA GLY A 443 -12.06 -23.43 -27.27
C GLY A 443 -11.18 -22.25 -26.82
N GLN A 444 -11.41 -21.66 -25.64
CA GLN A 444 -10.63 -20.54 -25.10
C GLN A 444 -10.04 -20.87 -23.72
N ALA A 445 -9.12 -21.83 -23.70
CA ALA A 445 -8.41 -22.28 -22.50
C ALA A 445 -7.50 -21.20 -21.89
N LEU A 446 -7.32 -21.28 -20.57
CA LEU A 446 -6.52 -20.38 -19.74
C LEU A 446 -5.44 -21.18 -19.01
N ALA A 447 -4.17 -20.87 -19.28
CA ALA A 447 -3.03 -21.46 -18.57
C ALA A 447 -2.61 -20.55 -17.41
N TRP A 448 -2.28 -21.15 -16.26
CA TRP A 448 -1.93 -20.43 -15.03
C TRP A 448 -0.56 -20.88 -14.51
N ASN A 449 0.26 -19.94 -14.09
CA ASN A 449 1.58 -20.26 -13.53
C ASN A 449 1.49 -20.71 -12.06
N THR A 450 2.63 -21.14 -11.54
CA THR A 450 2.91 -21.51 -10.14
C THR A 450 2.48 -20.45 -9.12
N ARG A 451 2.44 -19.17 -9.51
CA ARG A 451 2.09 -18.02 -8.66
C ARG A 451 0.60 -17.66 -8.69
N ASN A 452 -0.22 -18.38 -9.45
CA ASN A 452 -1.63 -18.08 -9.74
C ASN A 452 -1.83 -16.80 -10.57
N GLN A 453 -0.85 -16.48 -11.43
CA GLN A 453 -0.99 -15.47 -12.48
C GLN A 453 -1.35 -16.16 -13.81
N LEU A 454 -2.12 -15.48 -14.64
CA LEU A 454 -2.51 -15.98 -15.97
C LEU A 454 -1.27 -15.98 -16.89
N ASP A 455 -0.80 -17.16 -17.29
CA ASP A 455 0.32 -17.31 -18.25
C ASP A 455 -0.14 -16.99 -19.66
N SER A 456 -1.21 -17.63 -20.12
CA SER A 456 -1.68 -17.46 -21.51
C SER A 456 -3.16 -17.81 -21.71
N VAL A 457 -3.74 -17.23 -22.76
CA VAL A 457 -5.10 -17.46 -23.23
C VAL A 457 -5.06 -18.01 -24.66
N VAL A 458 -5.76 -19.12 -24.92
CA VAL A 458 -6.10 -19.51 -26.29
C VAL A 458 -7.21 -18.60 -26.79
N LEU A 459 -6.95 -17.85 -27.86
CA LEU A 459 -7.92 -16.98 -28.50
C LEU A 459 -8.78 -17.74 -29.51
N VAL A 460 -8.14 -18.63 -30.29
CA VAL A 460 -8.75 -19.52 -31.28
C VAL A 460 -8.04 -20.87 -31.25
N GLN A 461 -8.78 -21.94 -30.91
CA GLN A 461 -8.29 -23.32 -31.00
C GLN A 461 -8.36 -23.86 -32.44
N ARG A 462 -7.41 -24.70 -32.83
CA ARG A 462 -7.39 -25.45 -34.10
C ARG A 462 -6.91 -26.89 -33.85
N ASP A 463 -7.51 -27.87 -34.52
CA ASP A 463 -7.23 -29.29 -34.22
C ASP A 463 -5.92 -29.80 -34.85
N ASN A 464 -5.58 -29.31 -36.03
CA ASN A 464 -4.44 -29.76 -36.84
C ASN A 464 -3.47 -28.61 -37.22
N ALA A 465 -3.48 -27.52 -36.45
CA ALA A 465 -2.63 -26.35 -36.66
C ALA A 465 -2.38 -25.64 -35.33
N PRO A 466 -1.35 -24.78 -35.21
CA PRO A 466 -1.14 -23.98 -34.00
C PRO A 466 -2.36 -23.10 -33.65
N ASN A 467 -2.67 -23.03 -32.36
CA ASN A 467 -3.70 -22.16 -31.80
C ASN A 467 -3.28 -20.68 -31.87
N ASP A 468 -4.24 -19.76 -31.98
CA ASP A 468 -3.96 -18.35 -31.70
C ASP A 468 -3.89 -18.16 -30.18
N VAL A 469 -2.83 -17.53 -29.69
CA VAL A 469 -2.51 -17.43 -28.25
C VAL A 469 -2.04 -16.03 -27.89
N GLU A 470 -2.48 -15.54 -26.73
CA GLU A 470 -1.90 -14.37 -26.06
C GLU A 470 -1.23 -14.81 -24.75
N ARG A 471 0.08 -14.60 -24.61
CA ARG A 471 0.90 -14.96 -23.44
C ARG A 471 1.40 -13.70 -22.73
N TYR A 472 1.56 -13.79 -21.41
CA TYR A 472 1.97 -12.71 -20.53
C TYR A 472 3.16 -13.14 -19.66
N HIS A 473 4.07 -12.21 -19.38
CA HIS A 473 5.19 -12.41 -18.47
C HIS A 473 5.23 -11.29 -17.43
N TYR A 474 5.56 -11.68 -16.19
CA TYR A 474 5.50 -10.83 -15.01
C TYR A 474 6.88 -10.71 -14.37
N ASP A 475 7.13 -9.57 -13.73
CA ASP A 475 8.28 -9.39 -12.83
C ASP A 475 8.03 -10.06 -11.46
N ASN A 476 9.03 -9.97 -10.58
CA ASN A 476 8.95 -10.50 -9.20
C ASN A 476 7.78 -9.92 -8.38
N THR A 477 7.34 -8.69 -8.64
CA THR A 477 6.19 -8.05 -7.96
C THR A 477 4.84 -8.49 -8.53
N GLY A 478 4.86 -9.23 -9.64
CA GLY A 478 3.68 -9.70 -10.36
C GLY A 478 3.10 -8.71 -11.37
N GLN A 479 3.82 -7.62 -11.68
CA GLN A 479 3.40 -6.68 -12.72
C GLN A 479 3.80 -7.20 -14.11
N ARG A 480 2.91 -7.04 -15.10
CA ARG A 480 3.11 -7.53 -16.47
C ARG A 480 4.14 -6.67 -17.19
N VAL A 481 5.28 -7.27 -17.55
CA VAL A 481 6.39 -6.61 -18.27
C VAL A 481 6.47 -6.98 -19.76
N ARG A 482 5.81 -8.08 -20.17
CA ARG A 482 5.71 -8.49 -21.59
C ARG A 482 4.33 -9.11 -21.87
N LYS A 483 3.74 -8.79 -23.02
CA LYS A 483 2.58 -9.47 -23.63
C LYS A 483 2.93 -9.84 -25.06
N VAL A 484 2.71 -11.09 -25.46
CA VAL A 484 2.98 -11.59 -26.81
C VAL A 484 1.72 -12.25 -27.35
N ARG A 485 1.18 -11.72 -28.45
CA ARG A 485 0.04 -12.31 -29.17
C ARG A 485 0.51 -12.89 -30.49
N THR A 486 0.29 -14.19 -30.66
CA THR A 486 0.61 -14.93 -31.89
C THR A 486 -0.70 -15.37 -32.54
N THR A 487 -0.87 -15.02 -33.83
CA THR A 487 -2.03 -15.42 -34.63
C THR A 487 -1.58 -16.03 -35.95
N HIS A 488 -2.13 -17.19 -36.31
CA HIS A 488 -1.73 -17.98 -37.47
C HIS A 488 -2.74 -17.89 -38.62
N THR A 489 -2.25 -17.55 -39.80
CA THR A 489 -2.97 -17.70 -41.07
C THR A 489 -2.44 -18.91 -41.84
N ALA A 490 -3.06 -19.27 -42.97
CA ALA A 490 -2.62 -20.40 -43.79
C ALA A 490 -1.20 -20.27 -44.39
N ALA A 491 -0.61 -19.07 -44.39
CA ALA A 491 0.72 -18.81 -44.96
C ALA A 491 1.67 -18.02 -44.05
N VAL A 492 1.17 -17.25 -43.08
CA VAL A 492 1.96 -16.34 -42.25
C VAL A 492 1.54 -16.42 -40.78
N THR A 493 2.53 -16.50 -39.89
CA THR A 493 2.35 -16.29 -38.45
C THR A 493 2.59 -14.81 -38.13
N HIS A 494 1.59 -14.14 -37.57
CA HIS A 494 1.71 -12.75 -37.13
C HIS A 494 1.91 -12.69 -35.62
N THR A 495 3.04 -12.14 -35.19
CA THR A 495 3.32 -11.80 -33.79
C THR A 495 3.10 -10.30 -33.57
N ARG A 496 2.37 -9.94 -32.52
CA ARG A 496 2.37 -8.60 -31.90
C ARG A 496 2.94 -8.73 -30.48
N GLU A 497 3.96 -7.96 -30.14
CA GLU A 497 4.53 -7.90 -28.79
C GLU A 497 4.34 -6.50 -28.19
N VAL A 498 4.05 -6.45 -26.89
CA VAL A 498 4.08 -5.24 -26.06
C VAL A 498 5.03 -5.47 -24.89
N ARG A 499 6.03 -4.60 -24.74
CA ARG A 499 6.91 -4.56 -23.57
C ARG A 499 6.48 -3.39 -22.69
N TYR A 500 6.20 -3.65 -21.43
CA TYR A 500 5.84 -2.63 -20.45
C TYR A 500 7.08 -2.31 -19.63
N LEU A 501 7.51 -1.06 -19.73
CA LEU A 501 8.68 -0.50 -19.04
C LEU A 501 8.21 0.72 -18.24
N PRO A 502 8.98 1.22 -17.26
CA PRO A 502 8.51 2.31 -16.40
C PRO A 502 8.09 3.55 -17.20
N GLY A 503 6.77 3.77 -17.32
CA GLY A 503 6.16 4.85 -18.08
C GLY A 503 6.21 4.72 -19.62
N LEU A 504 6.73 3.64 -20.19
CA LEU A 504 6.91 3.45 -21.64
C LEU A 504 6.41 2.06 -22.05
N GLU A 505 5.56 2.00 -23.07
CA GLU A 505 5.27 0.74 -23.75
C GLU A 505 6.00 0.70 -25.10
N ILE A 506 6.61 -0.44 -25.42
CA ILE A 506 7.18 -0.68 -26.75
C ILE A 506 6.31 -1.74 -27.42
N HIS A 507 5.53 -1.29 -28.40
CA HIS A 507 4.70 -2.13 -29.26
C HIS A 507 5.51 -2.50 -30.51
N SER A 508 5.47 -3.76 -30.92
CA SER A 508 6.22 -4.25 -32.07
C SER A 508 5.47 -5.36 -32.81
N ARG A 509 5.42 -5.26 -34.13
CA ARG A 509 4.87 -6.25 -35.07
C ARG A 509 5.71 -6.27 -36.33
N HIS A 510 5.56 -7.30 -37.17
CA HIS A 510 6.46 -7.59 -38.31
C HIS A 510 7.01 -6.38 -39.09
N ASN A 511 6.17 -5.39 -39.42
CA ASN A 511 6.54 -4.16 -40.14
C ASN A 511 6.06 -2.89 -39.41
N GLU A 512 6.11 -2.84 -38.06
CA GLU A 512 5.88 -1.62 -37.27
C GLU A 512 6.56 -1.71 -35.90
N ARG A 513 7.18 -0.60 -35.49
CA ARG A 513 7.65 -0.36 -34.13
C ARG A 513 7.11 0.98 -33.62
N LEU A 514 6.37 0.93 -32.52
CA LEU A 514 5.65 2.04 -31.90
C LEU A 514 6.02 2.14 -30.41
N GLU A 515 6.50 3.31 -30.01
CA GLU A 515 6.80 3.67 -28.63
C GLU A 515 5.65 4.52 -28.09
N VAL A 516 5.01 4.07 -27.00
CA VAL A 516 3.86 4.73 -26.38
C VAL A 516 4.26 5.25 -25.00
N ILE A 517 4.38 6.57 -24.90
CA ILE A 517 4.74 7.26 -23.66
C ILE A 517 3.46 7.56 -22.90
N THR A 518 3.30 6.99 -21.70
CA THR A 518 2.12 7.22 -20.85
C THR A 518 2.42 8.25 -19.77
N LEU A 519 1.60 9.29 -19.69
CA LEU A 519 1.73 10.42 -18.76
C LEU A 519 0.44 10.56 -17.93
N GLN A 520 0.52 10.43 -16.61
CA GLN A 520 -0.59 10.87 -15.76
C GLN A 520 -0.46 12.37 -15.50
N ALA A 521 -1.49 13.11 -15.90
CA ALA A 521 -1.52 14.58 -15.97
C ALA A 521 -2.76 15.08 -15.22
N GLY A 522 -2.73 14.96 -13.89
CA GLY A 522 -3.89 15.21 -13.03
C GLY A 522 -5.04 14.26 -13.35
N ARG A 523 -6.20 14.82 -13.78
CA ARG A 523 -7.37 14.05 -14.24
C ARG A 523 -7.27 13.55 -15.70
N PHE A 524 -6.23 13.92 -16.45
CA PHE A 524 -6.01 13.39 -17.80
C PHE A 524 -4.96 12.27 -17.76
N ASN A 525 -5.20 11.18 -18.49
CA ASN A 525 -4.14 10.26 -18.89
C ASN A 525 -3.74 10.63 -20.33
N VAL A 526 -2.47 10.91 -20.61
CA VAL A 526 -2.03 11.33 -21.93
C VAL A 526 -1.10 10.27 -22.50
N ARG A 527 -1.45 9.74 -23.67
CA ARG A 527 -0.60 8.83 -24.44
C ARG A 527 -0.02 9.55 -25.63
N TYR A 528 1.30 9.54 -25.76
CA TYR A 528 2.01 10.02 -26.94
C TYR A 528 2.45 8.82 -27.77
N LEU A 529 1.99 8.75 -29.03
CA LEU A 529 2.29 7.67 -29.97
C LEU A 529 3.44 8.09 -30.89
N HIS A 530 4.57 7.38 -30.80
CA HIS A 530 5.79 7.65 -31.56
C HIS A 530 6.20 6.44 -32.40
N TRP A 531 6.06 6.51 -33.72
CA TRP A 531 6.50 5.44 -34.61
C TRP A 531 7.97 5.64 -35.00
N THR A 532 8.82 4.69 -34.60
CA THR A 532 10.19 4.60 -35.14
C THR A 532 10.19 3.88 -36.49
N GLU A 533 9.26 2.95 -36.71
CA GLU A 533 9.12 2.17 -37.94
C GLU A 533 7.64 1.92 -38.29
N GLY A 534 7.31 1.84 -39.58
CA GLY A 534 6.06 1.23 -40.05
C GLY A 534 4.75 1.97 -39.75
N ARG A 535 4.81 3.28 -39.51
CA ARG A 535 3.64 4.13 -39.24
C ARG A 535 2.50 3.92 -40.26
N PRO A 536 1.26 3.65 -39.80
CA PRO A 536 0.09 3.59 -40.69
C PRO A 536 -0.17 4.89 -41.45
N SER A 537 -0.63 4.77 -42.69
CA SER A 537 -1.28 5.89 -43.37
C SER A 537 -2.55 6.31 -42.62
N GLY A 538 -2.78 7.62 -42.49
CA GLY A 538 -3.94 8.17 -41.78
C GLY A 538 -3.76 8.48 -40.29
N ILE A 539 -2.59 8.24 -39.68
CA ILE A 539 -2.27 8.72 -38.31
C ILE A 539 -1.02 9.62 -38.32
N ALA A 540 -1.05 10.71 -37.55
CA ALA A 540 0.10 11.60 -37.36
C ALA A 540 1.26 10.88 -36.63
N ALA A 541 2.50 11.16 -37.03
CA ALA A 541 3.68 10.41 -36.57
C ALA A 541 4.02 10.55 -35.07
N ASN A 542 3.48 11.58 -34.43
CA ASN A 542 3.78 12.01 -33.06
C ASN A 542 2.47 12.43 -32.37
N GLN A 543 1.44 11.57 -32.43
CA GLN A 543 0.09 11.91 -31.97
C GLN A 543 0.02 11.92 -30.43
N MET A 544 -0.41 13.04 -29.84
CA MET A 544 -0.93 13.06 -28.48
C MET A 544 -2.38 12.59 -28.45
N ARG A 545 -2.73 11.78 -27.45
CA ARG A 545 -4.08 11.32 -27.15
C ARG A 545 -4.39 11.67 -25.70
N TYR A 546 -5.13 12.75 -25.50
CA TYR A 546 -5.58 13.24 -24.20
C TYR A 546 -6.85 12.49 -23.80
N ASN A 547 -6.75 11.65 -22.78
CA ASN A 547 -7.84 10.82 -22.27
C ASN A 547 -8.61 11.56 -21.17
N LEU A 548 -9.92 11.73 -21.37
CA LEU A 548 -10.83 12.35 -20.43
C LEU A 548 -11.58 11.25 -19.66
N GLY A 549 -11.18 11.05 -18.40
CA GLY A 549 -11.80 10.10 -17.49
C GLY A 549 -13.06 10.64 -16.79
N ASP A 550 -14.02 9.75 -16.53
CA ASP A 550 -15.15 9.98 -15.63
C ASP A 550 -14.70 10.07 -14.14
N HIS A 551 -15.59 9.80 -13.19
CA HIS A 551 -15.25 9.77 -11.75
C HIS A 551 -14.51 8.50 -11.32
N LEU A 552 -14.57 7.42 -12.10
CA LEU A 552 -13.84 6.15 -11.90
C LEU A 552 -12.49 6.13 -12.65
N GLY A 553 -12.26 7.11 -13.52
CA GLY A 553 -11.12 7.13 -14.45
C GLY A 553 -11.36 6.34 -15.74
N SER A 554 -12.62 5.97 -16.03
CA SER A 554 -12.99 5.29 -17.28
C SER A 554 -12.90 6.26 -18.46
N SER A 555 -12.19 5.84 -19.50
CA SER A 555 -11.92 6.65 -20.69
C SER A 555 -13.19 7.01 -21.47
N SER A 556 -13.72 8.21 -21.26
CA SER A 556 -14.95 8.65 -21.93
C SER A 556 -14.67 9.22 -23.32
N LEU A 557 -13.61 10.03 -23.46
CA LEU A 557 -13.23 10.70 -24.70
C LEU A 557 -11.70 10.65 -24.88
N GLU A 558 -11.22 10.52 -26.11
CA GLU A 558 -9.83 10.78 -26.49
C GLU A 558 -9.77 12.01 -27.40
N LEU A 559 -8.94 13.00 -27.07
CA LEU A 559 -8.71 14.21 -27.87
C LEU A 559 -7.29 14.25 -28.44
N ASP A 560 -7.11 14.87 -29.61
CA ASP A 560 -5.78 15.09 -30.20
C ASP A 560 -5.04 16.32 -29.65
N ASP A 561 -3.86 16.61 -30.22
CA ASP A 561 -3.00 17.74 -29.87
C ASP A 561 -3.63 19.12 -30.15
N GLN A 562 -4.71 19.17 -30.94
CA GLN A 562 -5.50 20.38 -31.21
C GLN A 562 -6.85 20.36 -30.46
N GLY A 563 -7.11 19.34 -29.65
CA GLY A 563 -8.34 19.18 -28.87
C GLY A 563 -9.55 18.68 -29.67
N HIS A 564 -9.37 18.17 -30.90
CA HIS A 564 -10.45 17.51 -31.63
C HIS A 564 -10.67 16.09 -31.11
N LEU A 565 -11.90 15.60 -31.21
CA LEU A 565 -12.26 14.25 -30.77
C LEU A 565 -11.69 13.19 -31.72
N ILE A 566 -10.92 12.26 -31.18
CA ILE A 566 -10.44 11.04 -31.86
C ILE A 566 -11.50 9.95 -31.70
N SER A 567 -11.88 9.65 -30.45
CA SER A 567 -12.80 8.56 -30.11
C SER A 567 -13.66 8.88 -28.89
N GLN A 568 -14.81 8.22 -28.80
CA GLN A 568 -15.71 8.23 -27.64
C GLN A 568 -16.10 6.78 -27.30
N GLU A 569 -16.11 6.45 -26.02
CA GLU A 569 -16.62 5.18 -25.49
C GLU A 569 -17.49 5.47 -24.26
N SER A 570 -18.53 4.67 -24.04
CA SER A 570 -19.25 4.67 -22.76
C SER A 570 -19.50 3.24 -22.30
N TYR A 571 -19.66 3.06 -20.99
CA TYR A 571 -19.67 1.75 -20.36
C TYR A 571 -21.00 1.47 -19.66
N LEU A 572 -21.40 0.20 -19.66
CA LEU A 572 -22.32 -0.38 -18.67
C LEU A 572 -21.64 -0.31 -17.28
N PRO A 573 -22.38 -0.35 -16.16
CA PRO A 573 -21.82 -0.11 -14.82
C PRO A 573 -20.65 -1.02 -14.43
N TYR A 574 -20.59 -2.24 -14.98
CA TYR A 574 -19.53 -3.22 -14.77
C TYR A 574 -18.49 -3.27 -15.91
N GLY A 575 -18.30 -2.17 -16.64
CA GLY A 575 -17.18 -2.00 -17.58
C GLY A 575 -17.29 -2.68 -18.94
N GLY A 576 -18.44 -3.30 -19.24
CA GLY A 576 -18.79 -3.67 -20.62
C GLY A 576 -18.99 -2.41 -21.47
N THR A 577 -18.48 -2.38 -22.70
CA THR A 577 -18.71 -1.25 -23.62
C THR A 577 -20.21 -1.19 -24.01
N ALA A 578 -20.85 -0.04 -23.82
CA ALA A 578 -22.23 0.25 -24.23
C ALA A 578 -22.30 1.01 -25.58
N TRP A 579 -21.25 1.76 -25.90
CA TRP A 579 -21.07 2.51 -27.15
C TRP A 579 -19.57 2.70 -27.42
N LEU A 580 -19.16 2.66 -28.69
CA LEU A 580 -17.82 2.99 -29.14
C LEU A 580 -17.86 3.57 -30.56
N ALA A 581 -17.26 4.74 -30.73
CA ALA A 581 -17.06 5.38 -32.03
C ALA A 581 -15.66 6.01 -32.13
N SER A 582 -15.09 6.00 -33.33
CA SER A 582 -13.77 6.58 -33.63
C SER A 582 -13.79 7.25 -35.01
N ARG A 583 -13.15 8.43 -35.15
CA ARG A 583 -13.08 9.15 -36.45
C ARG A 583 -12.31 8.38 -37.52
N SER A 584 -11.51 7.39 -37.11
CA SER A 584 -10.82 6.45 -37.97
C SER A 584 -10.78 5.06 -37.32
N ALA A 585 -11.06 4.02 -38.12
CA ALA A 585 -10.85 2.63 -37.69
C ALA A 585 -9.37 2.34 -37.38
N VAL A 586 -8.43 3.03 -38.06
CA VAL A 586 -7.00 2.90 -37.80
C VAL A 586 -6.64 3.49 -36.44
N GLU A 587 -7.18 4.66 -36.09
CA GLU A 587 -6.96 5.27 -34.77
C GLU A 587 -7.63 4.50 -33.62
N ALA A 588 -8.57 3.59 -33.92
CA ALA A 588 -9.26 2.77 -32.93
C ALA A 588 -8.40 1.57 -32.43
N ASP A 589 -7.54 0.97 -33.27
CA ASP A 589 -6.67 -0.17 -32.88
C ASP A 589 -5.65 0.22 -31.80
N TYR A 590 -5.34 1.51 -31.67
CA TYR A 590 -4.42 2.04 -30.64
C TYR A 590 -5.10 2.47 -29.32
N ARG A 591 -6.43 2.29 -29.19
CA ARG A 591 -7.19 2.57 -27.96
C ARG A 591 -7.15 1.36 -27.00
N THR A 592 -6.06 1.24 -26.25
CA THR A 592 -5.79 0.15 -25.29
C THR A 592 -6.44 0.36 -23.92
N ILE A 593 -6.34 1.57 -23.35
CA ILE A 593 -6.87 1.95 -22.04
C ILE A 593 -8.35 2.37 -22.14
N ARG A 594 -9.21 1.80 -21.29
CA ARG A 594 -10.67 1.94 -21.36
C ARG A 594 -11.31 2.14 -19.98
N TYR A 595 -12.13 1.19 -19.50
CA TYR A 595 -12.83 1.26 -18.22
C TYR A 595 -11.85 1.31 -17.02
N SER A 596 -12.16 2.14 -16.01
CA SER A 596 -11.37 2.33 -14.77
C SER A 596 -9.85 2.53 -15.00
N GLY A 597 -9.47 3.17 -16.10
CA GLY A 597 -8.07 3.38 -16.48
C GLY A 597 -7.27 2.10 -16.82
N LYS A 598 -7.93 0.97 -17.08
CA LYS A 598 -7.30 -0.33 -17.33
C LYS A 598 -7.17 -0.69 -18.81
N GLU A 599 -6.17 -1.50 -19.13
CA GLU A 599 -5.99 -2.08 -20.46
C GLU A 599 -7.00 -3.21 -20.70
N ARG A 600 -7.64 -3.22 -21.87
CA ARG A 600 -8.45 -4.35 -22.34
C ARG A 600 -7.65 -5.18 -23.33
N ASP A 601 -7.43 -6.45 -23.01
CA ASP A 601 -6.64 -7.40 -23.80
C ASP A 601 -7.43 -8.02 -24.96
N ALA A 602 -6.77 -8.78 -25.84
CA ALA A 602 -7.42 -9.39 -27.01
C ALA A 602 -8.44 -10.48 -26.64
N SER A 603 -8.26 -11.11 -25.48
CA SER A 603 -9.24 -11.97 -24.81
C SER A 603 -10.50 -11.23 -24.33
N GLY A 604 -10.53 -9.90 -24.44
CA GLY A 604 -11.61 -9.04 -23.97
C GLY A 604 -11.58 -8.76 -22.46
N LEU A 605 -10.75 -9.47 -21.70
CA LEU A 605 -10.49 -9.26 -20.27
C LEU A 605 -9.86 -7.88 -20.01
N TYR A 606 -10.08 -7.35 -18.81
CA TYR A 606 -9.31 -6.22 -18.31
C TYR A 606 -8.16 -6.68 -17.42
N TYR A 607 -6.95 -6.20 -17.69
CA TYR A 607 -5.80 -6.43 -16.82
C TYR A 607 -5.71 -5.31 -15.77
N TYR A 608 -5.79 -5.68 -14.49
CA TYR A 608 -5.78 -4.72 -13.38
C TYR A 608 -4.41 -4.51 -12.74
N GLY A 609 -3.48 -5.46 -12.92
CA GLY A 609 -2.17 -5.53 -12.26
C GLY A 609 -1.91 -6.95 -11.74
N GLN A 610 -2.78 -7.44 -10.88
CA GLN A 610 -2.60 -8.66 -10.08
C GLN A 610 -3.72 -9.70 -10.32
N ARG A 611 -4.82 -9.27 -10.93
CA ARG A 611 -5.92 -10.12 -11.43
C ARG A 611 -6.39 -9.67 -12.81
N TYR A 612 -7.13 -10.56 -13.47
CA TYR A 612 -7.86 -10.29 -14.71
C TYR A 612 -9.38 -10.27 -14.44
N TYR A 613 -10.07 -9.29 -15.01
CA TYR A 613 -11.49 -9.04 -14.80
C TYR A 613 -12.30 -9.36 -16.06
N ALA A 614 -13.40 -10.09 -15.91
CA ALA A 614 -14.32 -10.45 -16.99
C ALA A 614 -15.60 -9.60 -16.91
N PRO A 615 -15.71 -8.47 -17.64
CA PRO A 615 -16.85 -7.55 -17.52
C PRO A 615 -18.21 -8.18 -17.92
N TRP A 616 -18.21 -9.26 -18.72
CA TRP A 616 -19.44 -10.00 -19.05
C TRP A 616 -19.92 -10.95 -17.94
N LEU A 617 -19.00 -11.43 -17.09
CA LEU A 617 -19.31 -12.19 -15.86
C LEU A 617 -19.42 -11.30 -14.61
N GLN A 618 -19.08 -10.01 -14.77
CA GLN A 618 -19.09 -8.97 -13.75
C GLN A 618 -18.21 -9.30 -12.51
N ARG A 619 -17.23 -10.20 -12.68
CA ARG A 619 -16.41 -10.75 -11.59
C ARG A 619 -14.96 -11.05 -12.02
N TRP A 620 -14.08 -11.31 -11.05
CA TRP A 620 -12.71 -11.76 -11.30
C TRP A 620 -12.67 -13.22 -11.76
N ILE A 621 -11.70 -13.59 -12.63
CA ILE A 621 -11.53 -14.98 -13.12
C ILE A 621 -10.59 -15.83 -12.23
N SER A 622 -10.01 -15.23 -11.19
CA SER A 622 -9.23 -15.88 -10.14
C SER A 622 -9.53 -15.22 -8.80
N PRO A 623 -9.37 -15.93 -7.67
CA PRO A 623 -9.61 -15.38 -6.34
C PRO A 623 -8.56 -14.35 -5.97
N ASP A 624 -8.91 -13.46 -5.05
CA ASP A 624 -8.03 -12.42 -4.53
C ASP A 624 -6.69 -12.96 -4.00
N PRO A 625 -5.53 -12.54 -4.56
CA PRO A 625 -4.23 -13.00 -4.08
C PRO A 625 -3.90 -12.46 -2.67
N ALA A 626 -4.51 -11.35 -2.24
CA ALA A 626 -4.41 -10.83 -0.88
C ALA A 626 -5.38 -11.54 0.10
N GLY A 627 -6.26 -12.41 -0.40
CA GLY A 627 -7.26 -13.13 0.39
C GLY A 627 -8.42 -12.24 0.81
N ALA A 628 -8.96 -12.46 2.01
CA ALA A 628 -10.24 -11.89 2.44
C ALA A 628 -10.20 -10.39 2.85
N VAL A 629 -9.32 -9.59 2.24
CA VAL A 629 -9.14 -8.16 2.56
C VAL A 629 -10.35 -7.32 2.16
N ASP A 630 -11.05 -7.67 1.07
CA ASP A 630 -12.31 -7.03 0.66
C ASP A 630 -13.57 -7.82 1.08
N GLY A 631 -13.41 -8.82 1.95
CA GLY A 631 -14.47 -9.73 2.40
C GLY A 631 -14.24 -11.19 1.98
N LEU A 632 -15.17 -12.07 2.38
CA LEU A 632 -15.02 -13.53 2.23
C LEU A 632 -15.40 -14.08 0.84
N ASN A 633 -15.76 -13.22 -0.10
CA ASN A 633 -16.04 -13.58 -1.50
C ASN A 633 -14.90 -13.12 -2.38
N LEU A 634 -13.95 -14.02 -2.66
CA LEU A 634 -12.68 -13.66 -3.30
C LEU A 634 -12.81 -13.32 -4.80
N TYR A 635 -14.01 -13.43 -5.37
CA TYR A 635 -14.32 -13.11 -6.77
C TYR A 635 -15.16 -11.83 -6.94
N CYS A 636 -15.59 -11.20 -5.84
CA CYS A 636 -16.47 -10.02 -5.89
C CYS A 636 -15.77 -8.81 -6.54
N MET A 637 -16.49 -8.11 -7.43
CA MET A 637 -16.00 -6.88 -8.05
C MET A 637 -16.41 -5.67 -7.18
N VAL A 638 -15.44 -5.14 -6.43
CA VAL A 638 -15.52 -3.92 -5.61
C VAL A 638 -16.81 -3.82 -4.75
N GLY A 639 -17.16 -4.91 -4.08
CA GLY A 639 -18.35 -4.98 -3.21
C GLY A 639 -19.70 -4.87 -3.93
N ASN A 640 -19.76 -5.12 -5.25
CA ASN A 640 -20.92 -4.94 -6.12
C ASN A 640 -21.43 -3.48 -6.23
N ASN A 641 -20.53 -2.51 -6.08
CA ASN A 641 -20.84 -1.08 -6.28
C ASN A 641 -19.78 -0.40 -7.15
N PRO A 642 -19.70 -0.79 -8.45
CA PRO A 642 -18.66 -0.32 -9.38
C PRO A 642 -18.79 1.16 -9.75
N LEU A 643 -19.90 1.81 -9.40
CA LEU A 643 -20.15 3.24 -9.64
C LEU A 643 -19.62 4.14 -8.53
N ARG A 644 -19.16 3.56 -7.41
CA ARG A 644 -18.57 4.27 -6.27
C ARG A 644 -17.12 3.90 -6.06
N PHE A 645 -16.81 2.60 -6.08
CA PHE A 645 -15.49 2.09 -5.74
C PHE A 645 -14.71 1.66 -6.99
N VAL A 646 -13.39 1.75 -6.91
CA VAL A 646 -12.44 1.26 -7.94
C VAL A 646 -11.47 0.27 -7.31
N ASP A 647 -10.84 -0.59 -8.12
CA ASP A 647 -9.67 -1.37 -7.67
C ASP A 647 -8.45 -0.93 -8.47
N HIS A 648 -7.42 -0.45 -7.78
CA HIS A 648 -6.22 0.10 -8.41
C HIS A 648 -5.25 -0.96 -8.90
N GLN A 649 -5.30 -2.20 -8.41
CA GLN A 649 -4.32 -3.25 -8.72
C GLN A 649 -4.92 -4.65 -8.94
N GLY A 650 -6.17 -4.88 -8.58
CA GLY A 650 -6.76 -6.22 -8.46
C GLY A 650 -6.54 -6.83 -7.08
N TRP A 651 -6.54 -6.02 -6.01
CA TRP A 651 -6.28 -6.41 -4.61
C TRP A 651 -7.30 -5.88 -3.59
N LEU A 652 -7.86 -4.68 -3.80
CA LEU A 652 -8.64 -3.99 -2.78
C LEU A 652 -9.51 -2.90 -3.41
N LYS A 653 -10.77 -2.79 -2.98
CA LYS A 653 -11.62 -1.66 -3.38
C LYS A 653 -11.23 -0.40 -2.62
N ASP A 654 -11.16 0.72 -3.34
CA ASP A 654 -10.87 2.04 -2.81
C ASP A 654 -12.04 3.00 -3.07
N ASP A 655 -12.29 3.90 -2.13
CA ASP A 655 -13.23 5.01 -2.28
C ASP A 655 -12.42 6.27 -2.58
N VAL A 656 -12.45 6.73 -3.83
CA VAL A 656 -11.58 7.81 -4.32
C VAL A 656 -11.71 9.09 -3.48
N VAL A 657 -12.88 9.34 -2.85
CA VAL A 657 -13.08 10.51 -1.99
C VAL A 657 -12.33 10.36 -0.67
N GLU A 658 -12.44 9.21 0.00
CA GLU A 658 -11.73 8.95 1.25
C GLU A 658 -10.22 8.73 1.03
N SER A 659 -9.86 8.17 -0.12
CA SER A 659 -8.48 8.04 -0.58
C SER A 659 -7.81 9.41 -0.68
N VAL A 660 -8.38 10.33 -1.46
CA VAL A 660 -7.80 11.69 -1.64
C VAL A 660 -7.83 12.50 -0.34
N LYS A 661 -8.85 12.35 0.53
CA LYS A 661 -8.85 12.97 1.87
C LYS A 661 -7.69 12.47 2.74
N ARG A 662 -7.49 11.15 2.82
CA ARG A 662 -6.40 10.52 3.58
C ARG A 662 -5.04 11.02 3.07
N ASP A 663 -4.89 11.06 1.75
CA ASP A 663 -3.70 11.54 1.03
C ASP A 663 -3.43 13.03 1.27
N GLY A 664 -4.46 13.88 1.17
CA GLY A 664 -4.39 15.31 1.43
C GLY A 664 -4.05 15.62 2.88
N HIS A 665 -4.70 14.93 3.82
CA HIS A 665 -4.38 15.04 5.25
C HIS A 665 -2.95 14.56 5.54
N ALA A 666 -2.53 13.41 5.00
CA ALA A 666 -1.18 12.89 5.18
C ALA A 666 -0.11 13.84 4.62
N ARG A 667 -0.35 14.46 3.45
CA ARG A 667 0.53 15.53 2.90
C ARG A 667 0.57 16.75 3.83
N SER A 668 -0.58 17.27 4.25
CA SER A 668 -0.65 18.43 5.14
C SER A 668 0.03 18.19 6.49
N VAL A 669 -0.15 17.01 7.10
CA VAL A 669 0.59 16.60 8.31
C VAL A 669 2.09 16.52 8.00
N THR A 670 2.48 15.88 6.90
CA THR A 670 3.90 15.79 6.49
C THR A 670 4.50 17.17 6.18
N MET A 671 3.72 18.19 5.85
CA MET A 671 4.17 19.57 5.66
C MET A 671 4.25 20.38 6.97
N MET A 672 3.32 20.16 7.90
CA MET A 672 3.29 20.85 9.20
C MET A 672 4.26 20.23 10.22
N GLN A 673 4.74 19.00 9.97
CA GLN A 673 5.83 18.38 10.72
C GLN A 673 7.15 19.13 10.52
N ASP A 674 7.80 19.46 11.64
CA ASP A 674 9.15 20.02 11.69
C ASP A 674 10.16 19.14 10.90
N PRO A 675 11.15 19.73 10.20
CA PRO A 675 12.22 18.98 9.52
C PRO A 675 12.95 17.95 10.39
N LEU A 676 13.06 18.16 11.70
CA LEU A 676 13.60 17.21 12.68
C LEU A 676 12.60 16.07 12.95
N ALA A 677 11.33 16.39 13.16
CA ALA A 677 10.26 15.40 13.36
C ALA A 677 10.07 14.50 12.13
N ARG A 678 10.25 15.04 10.91
CA ARG A 678 10.32 14.26 9.65
C ARG A 678 11.45 13.23 9.62
N ARG A 679 12.49 13.39 10.42
CA ARG A 679 13.63 12.45 10.50
C ARG A 679 13.29 11.27 11.41
N ALA A 680 12.63 11.52 12.54
CA ALA A 680 12.07 10.48 13.42
C ALA A 680 10.96 9.68 12.71
N ALA A 681 9.98 10.36 12.11
CA ALA A 681 8.86 9.73 11.38
C ALA A 681 9.28 9.01 10.08
N ARG A 682 10.57 9.02 9.71
CA ARG A 682 11.15 8.17 8.66
C ARG A 682 11.74 6.87 9.21
N ALA A 683 12.12 6.81 10.48
CA ALA A 683 12.45 5.56 11.17
C ALA A 683 11.17 4.76 11.46
N ASP A 684 10.14 5.42 12.01
CA ASP A 684 8.85 4.77 12.34
C ASP A 684 8.10 4.20 11.11
N ARG A 685 8.46 4.58 9.89
CA ARG A 685 7.78 4.16 8.66
C ARG A 685 8.34 2.89 8.00
N ASP A 686 9.54 2.44 8.37
CA ASP A 686 10.04 1.15 7.89
C ASP A 686 9.32 -0.04 8.58
N ASP A 687 8.69 0.18 9.74
CA ASP A 687 7.91 -0.83 10.48
C ASP A 687 6.50 -1.11 9.92
N SER A 688 6.05 -0.41 8.86
CA SER A 688 4.68 -0.55 8.32
C SER A 688 4.61 -1.11 6.88
N ALA A 689 5.27 -2.25 6.65
CA ALA A 689 5.07 -3.12 5.48
C ALA A 689 4.79 -4.58 5.91
N PRO A 690 4.00 -5.38 5.15
CA PRO A 690 3.42 -6.60 5.69
C PRO A 690 4.37 -7.82 5.74
N GLY A 691 5.03 -8.02 6.89
CA GLY A 691 5.04 -9.36 7.52
C GLY A 691 6.30 -10.23 7.48
N LEU A 692 7.50 -9.65 7.55
CA LEU A 692 8.83 -10.29 7.76
C LEU A 692 9.67 -9.32 8.64
N ALA A 693 10.53 -9.68 9.60
CA ALA A 693 11.10 -10.97 10.08
C ALA A 693 11.32 -10.96 11.63
N LEU A 694 12.43 -11.52 12.17
CA LEU A 694 13.06 -11.29 13.49
C LEU A 694 14.60 -11.07 13.28
N SER A 695 15.43 -10.52 14.19
CA SER A 695 16.02 -11.16 15.40
C SER A 695 17.02 -10.23 16.20
N PRO A 696 17.51 -10.59 17.44
CA PRO A 696 18.22 -9.68 18.43
C PRO A 696 19.76 -9.90 18.69
N THR A 697 20.42 -9.20 19.68
CA THR A 697 21.59 -9.60 20.62
C THR A 697 22.34 -8.37 21.39
N PRO A 698 23.60 -8.34 21.96
CA PRO A 698 23.87 -7.97 23.42
C PRO A 698 25.21 -7.17 23.87
N SER A 699 25.53 -7.12 25.21
CA SER A 699 26.88 -7.11 25.93
C SER A 699 27.59 -5.83 26.55
N PHE A 700 28.15 -5.88 27.83
CA PHE A 700 28.14 -4.87 29.00
C PHE A 700 29.51 -4.47 29.76
N SER A 701 30.00 -3.18 29.94
CA SER A 701 31.23 -2.77 30.78
C SER A 701 31.46 -1.22 31.17
N LYS A 702 32.34 -0.66 32.09
CA LYS A 702 32.42 -0.53 33.61
C LYS A 702 33.22 0.76 34.18
N THR A 703 32.99 1.33 35.43
CA THR A 703 33.96 2.05 36.42
C THR A 703 33.40 3.02 37.58
N LYS A 704 34.20 3.52 38.62
CA LYS A 704 33.80 4.08 40.01
C LYS A 704 34.41 5.40 40.65
N ARG A 705 33.75 5.98 41.71
CA ARG A 705 34.02 6.98 42.83
C ARG A 705 33.70 8.53 42.84
N LYS A 706 34.62 9.43 43.24
CA LYS A 706 34.38 10.59 44.16
C LYS A 706 34.34 12.03 43.63
N ASP A 707 35.06 12.44 42.60
CA ASP A 707 35.17 13.87 42.22
C ASP A 707 33.97 14.35 41.35
N LEU A 708 32.77 13.89 41.69
CA LEU A 708 31.54 14.09 40.93
C LEU A 708 30.54 14.96 41.68
N VAL A 709 30.18 16.06 41.04
CA VAL A 709 29.01 16.88 41.37
C VAL A 709 28.15 16.98 40.11
N VAL A 710 27.08 16.20 40.07
CA VAL A 710 26.01 16.34 39.06
C VAL A 710 24.71 16.55 39.84
N HIS A 711 24.26 17.80 39.89
CA HIS A 711 22.99 18.17 40.51
C HIS A 711 21.94 18.42 39.44
N SER A 712 20.79 17.73 39.52
CA SER A 712 19.57 18.08 38.80
C SER A 712 18.65 18.93 39.69
N PHE A 713 18.32 20.13 39.25
CA PHE A 713 17.53 21.14 39.99
C PHE A 713 16.25 21.48 39.20
N GLY A 714 15.11 21.65 39.88
CA GLY A 714 13.80 21.89 39.24
C GLY A 714 12.97 22.98 39.91
N VAL A 715 12.24 23.79 39.14
CA VAL A 715 11.37 24.89 39.64
C VAL A 715 10.04 24.94 38.88
N VAL A 716 8.94 25.07 39.64
CA VAL A 716 7.54 25.14 39.16
C VAL A 716 6.96 26.55 39.38
N LYS A 717 6.03 27.00 38.54
CA LYS A 717 5.18 28.18 38.83
C LYS A 717 3.93 27.79 39.62
N ASP A 718 3.80 28.27 40.85
CA ASP A 718 2.55 28.20 41.60
C ASP A 718 1.59 29.29 41.09
N ARG A 719 0.55 28.90 40.34
CA ARG A 719 -0.44 29.85 39.78
C ARG A 719 -1.54 30.23 40.77
N THR A 720 -1.52 29.69 42.00
CA THR A 720 -2.43 30.05 43.09
C THR A 720 -1.89 31.22 43.91
N GLU A 721 -0.56 31.29 44.12
CA GLU A 721 0.10 32.41 44.83
C GLU A 721 0.99 33.31 43.94
N GLY A 722 1.21 32.95 42.67
CA GLY A 722 2.02 33.73 41.73
C GLY A 722 3.53 33.68 41.97
N LYS A 723 4.01 32.77 42.83
CA LYS A 723 5.44 32.58 43.15
C LYS A 723 5.99 31.31 42.49
N HIS A 724 7.29 31.32 42.24
CA HIS A 724 8.02 30.11 41.83
C HIS A 724 8.37 29.26 43.06
N ARG A 725 8.26 27.93 42.94
CA ARG A 725 8.51 26.97 44.03
C ARG A 725 9.51 25.90 43.58
N SER A 726 10.51 25.62 44.40
CA SER A 726 11.67 24.80 44.02
C SER A 726 11.57 23.36 44.52
N LEU A 727 11.85 22.39 43.65
CA LEU A 727 11.62 20.96 43.92
C LEU A 727 12.77 20.27 44.70
N TYR A 728 13.91 20.93 44.88
CA TYR A 728 15.06 20.35 45.60
C TYR A 728 14.92 20.41 47.13
N GLU A 729 14.12 21.35 47.64
CA GLU A 729 13.88 21.56 49.08
C GLU A 729 13.27 20.33 49.75
N SER A 730 12.48 19.55 49.00
CA SER A 730 11.85 18.30 49.45
C SER A 730 12.82 17.13 49.68
N TYR A 731 14.07 17.21 49.22
CA TYR A 731 15.03 16.09 49.25
C TYR A 731 16.38 16.42 49.91
N ASN A 732 16.49 17.58 50.57
CA ASN A 732 17.66 17.98 51.37
C ASN A 732 18.99 17.99 50.57
N LEU A 733 18.89 18.34 49.28
CA LEU A 733 20.03 18.49 48.36
C LEU A 733 20.51 19.95 48.34
N PRO A 734 21.82 20.23 48.27
CA PRO A 734 22.32 21.59 48.09
C PRO A 734 21.93 22.14 46.71
N GLY A 735 21.51 23.41 46.66
CA GLY A 735 21.15 24.10 45.43
C GLY A 735 22.34 24.70 44.67
N PRO A 736 22.22 24.94 43.35
CA PRO A 736 23.26 25.53 42.51
C PRO A 736 23.51 27.00 42.87
N LYS A 737 24.76 27.46 42.77
CA LYS A 737 25.20 28.73 43.37
C LYS A 737 24.79 30.02 42.63
N SER A 738 24.35 29.93 41.37
CA SER A 738 24.15 31.12 40.51
C SER A 738 22.74 31.30 39.92
N GLY A 739 21.82 30.36 40.14
CA GLY A 739 20.47 30.42 39.59
C GLY A 739 20.40 30.27 38.06
N PRO A 740 19.21 30.47 37.45
CA PRO A 740 18.91 30.01 36.09
C PRO A 740 19.43 30.91 34.95
N THR A 741 19.91 32.12 35.22
CA THR A 741 20.33 33.09 34.19
C THR A 741 21.84 33.27 34.15
N GLY A 742 22.54 32.33 33.49
CA GLY A 742 23.99 32.40 33.29
C GLY A 742 24.58 31.52 32.19
N TYR A 743 23.75 30.75 31.48
CA TYR A 743 24.21 29.75 30.51
C TYR A 743 24.72 30.39 29.22
N ARG A 744 26.02 30.23 28.95
CA ARG A 744 26.65 30.48 27.65
C ARG A 744 27.12 29.17 27.04
N GLY A 745 27.10 29.10 25.70
CA GLY A 745 27.60 27.97 24.94
C GLY A 745 29.11 27.76 25.02
N VAL A 746 29.59 26.79 24.24
CA VAL A 746 30.98 26.33 24.14
C VAL A 746 32.00 27.48 24.02
N ASP A 747 33.17 27.29 24.63
CA ASP A 747 34.32 28.21 24.54
C ASP A 747 34.66 28.52 23.08
N SER A 748 34.52 29.80 22.72
CA SER A 748 34.78 30.33 21.38
C SER A 748 36.26 30.34 20.96
N SER A 749 37.17 29.88 21.82
CA SER A 749 38.59 29.70 21.52
C SER A 749 39.00 28.25 21.22
N TYR A 750 38.08 27.28 21.28
CA TYR A 750 38.37 25.88 20.94
C TYR A 750 38.37 25.65 19.42
N ASP A 751 39.56 25.48 18.84
CA ASP A 751 39.80 25.49 17.38
C ASP A 751 39.61 24.14 16.65
N GLY A 752 39.33 23.05 17.38
CA GLY A 752 39.19 21.70 16.80
C GLY A 752 40.51 21.03 16.39
N SER A 753 41.66 21.46 16.93
CA SER A 753 42.99 20.90 16.61
C SER A 753 43.30 19.52 17.26
N ALA A 754 42.40 18.95 18.07
CA ALA A 754 42.56 17.64 18.69
C ALA A 754 42.47 16.47 17.67
N LYS A 755 43.57 16.21 16.96
CA LYS A 755 43.64 15.34 15.76
C LYS A 755 44.29 13.97 15.98
N SER A 756 44.09 13.33 17.14
CA SER A 756 44.42 11.91 17.32
C SER A 756 43.52 11.19 18.33
N GLU A 757 43.32 9.89 18.11
CA GLU A 757 42.23 9.10 18.72
C GLU A 757 42.52 8.66 20.17
N HIS A 758 43.77 8.72 20.61
CA HIS A 758 44.21 8.09 21.87
C HIS A 758 43.80 8.81 23.16
N PHE A 759 43.61 10.13 23.16
CA PHE A 759 43.37 10.86 24.43
C PHE A 759 41.96 10.64 25.00
N TYR A 760 40.98 10.32 24.15
CA TYR A 760 39.58 10.10 24.56
C TYR A 760 39.34 8.74 25.26
N LEU A 761 40.29 7.81 25.21
CA LEU A 761 40.07 6.41 25.62
C LEU A 761 40.64 6.04 27.01
N ASN A 762 41.60 6.80 27.55
CA ASN A 762 42.25 6.45 28.83
C ASN A 762 41.47 6.84 30.09
N PHE A 763 40.43 7.69 30.00
CA PHE A 763 39.68 8.18 31.18
C PHE A 763 38.17 7.91 31.17
N GLY A 764 37.68 7.07 30.24
CA GLY A 764 36.35 6.47 30.33
C GLY A 764 35.18 7.42 30.05
N SER A 765 35.02 7.85 28.79
CA SER A 765 33.81 8.48 28.26
C SER A 765 33.22 7.66 27.11
N TYR A 766 31.90 7.58 27.03
CA TYR A 766 31.16 6.94 25.94
C TYR A 766 30.34 8.00 25.19
N LYS A 767 30.16 7.81 23.88
CA LYS A 767 29.31 8.70 23.08
C LYS A 767 27.94 8.06 22.93
N ILE A 768 26.89 8.76 23.38
CA ILE A 768 25.50 8.39 23.08
C ILE A 768 25.25 8.80 21.63
N GLY A 769 25.69 7.96 20.68
CA GLY A 769 25.63 8.27 19.25
C GLY A 769 24.22 8.56 18.74
N ASN A 770 23.20 8.00 19.40
CA ASN A 770 21.79 8.31 19.17
C ASN A 770 21.06 8.47 20.52
N THR A 771 20.60 9.69 20.77
CA THR A 771 19.75 10.10 21.91
C THR A 771 18.50 9.24 22.06
N SER A 772 17.86 8.89 20.95
CA SER A 772 16.54 8.24 20.91
C SER A 772 16.62 6.73 21.11
N GLU A 773 17.63 6.05 20.54
CA GLU A 773 17.91 4.63 20.83
C GLU A 773 18.15 4.43 22.33
N TYR A 774 19.00 5.29 22.92
CA TYR A 774 19.29 5.29 24.35
C TYR A 774 18.02 5.49 25.21
N LEU A 775 17.08 6.32 24.75
CA LEU A 775 15.80 6.56 25.41
C LEU A 775 14.78 5.43 25.26
N ALA A 776 14.72 4.78 24.10
CA ALA A 776 13.86 3.61 23.88
C ALA A 776 14.30 2.42 24.74
N ASP A 777 15.60 2.13 24.74
CA ASP A 777 16.28 1.21 25.66
C ASP A 777 15.96 1.57 27.13
N LEU A 778 15.97 2.87 27.51
CA LEU A 778 15.60 3.33 28.86
C LEU A 778 14.14 3.01 29.23
N ALA A 779 13.21 3.15 28.28
CA ALA A 779 11.79 2.85 28.49
C ALA A 779 11.53 1.34 28.64
N GLU A 780 11.98 0.51 27.70
CA GLU A 780 11.70 -0.94 27.69
C GLU A 780 12.14 -1.63 28.99
N ARG A 781 13.30 -1.22 29.53
CA ARG A 781 13.82 -1.75 30.79
C ARG A 781 13.05 -1.29 32.02
N TYR A 782 12.54 -0.06 32.00
CA TYR A 782 11.67 0.47 33.05
C TYR A 782 10.39 -0.38 33.13
N SER A 783 9.81 -0.71 31.97
CA SER A 783 8.71 -1.67 31.84
C SER A 783 9.08 -3.06 32.38
N ALA A 784 10.23 -3.60 31.97
CA ALA A 784 10.67 -4.95 32.32
C ALA A 784 10.87 -5.14 33.84
N THR A 785 11.40 -4.15 34.56
CA THR A 785 11.62 -4.25 36.02
C THR A 785 10.36 -4.47 36.84
N LYS A 786 9.16 -4.15 36.31
CA LYS A 786 7.89 -4.38 37.00
C LYS A 786 7.52 -5.87 37.13
N ASN A 787 8.02 -6.71 36.23
CA ASN A 787 7.70 -8.14 36.15
C ASN A 787 8.78 -9.06 36.75
N ASP A 788 9.88 -8.51 37.29
CA ASP A 788 10.91 -9.30 37.96
C ASP A 788 10.41 -9.78 39.36
N PRO A 789 10.38 -11.10 39.65
CA PRO A 789 9.84 -11.63 40.90
C PRO A 789 10.56 -11.18 42.18
N VAL A 790 11.78 -10.63 42.07
CA VAL A 790 12.56 -10.10 43.21
C VAL A 790 12.17 -8.65 43.52
N HIS A 791 11.46 -7.97 42.62
CA HIS A 791 11.15 -6.54 42.70
C HIS A 791 9.66 -6.23 42.87
N LYS A 792 8.76 -7.18 42.55
CA LYS A 792 7.31 -7.04 42.77
C LYS A 792 6.98 -7.07 44.27
N LEU A 793 6.31 -6.03 44.77
CA LEU A 793 5.78 -5.98 46.14
C LEU A 793 4.37 -5.38 46.13
N GLU A 794 3.38 -6.13 46.61
CA GLU A 794 2.00 -5.68 46.73
C GLU A 794 1.80 -4.92 48.06
N LEU A 795 1.07 -3.80 48.03
CA LEU A 795 0.91 -2.86 49.15
C LEU A 795 -0.52 -2.28 49.19
N ASP A 796 -0.97 -1.90 50.39
CA ASP A 796 -2.31 -1.35 50.65
C ASP A 796 -2.46 0.07 50.05
N PRO A 797 -3.47 0.31 49.18
CA PRO A 797 -3.78 1.64 48.63
C PRO A 797 -4.03 2.74 49.68
N GLU A 798 -4.54 2.43 50.87
CA GLU A 798 -4.76 3.42 51.94
C GLU A 798 -3.47 3.83 52.65
N MET A 799 -2.43 3.01 52.59
CA MET A 799 -1.10 3.37 53.13
C MET A 799 -0.40 4.39 52.21
N LEU A 800 -0.52 4.20 50.89
CA LEU A 800 0.08 5.07 49.87
C LEU A 800 -0.46 6.51 49.89
N LYS A 801 -1.67 6.74 50.42
CA LYS A 801 -2.26 8.07 50.62
C LYS A 801 -1.64 8.86 51.78
N ARG A 802 -0.92 8.20 52.70
CA ARG A 802 -0.43 8.83 53.94
C ARG A 802 1.05 9.20 53.89
N GLU A 803 1.87 8.43 53.17
CA GLU A 803 3.31 8.67 53.04
C GLU A 803 3.77 8.54 51.56
N PRO A 804 3.65 9.61 50.75
CA PRO A 804 4.03 9.60 49.33
C PRO A 804 5.55 9.63 49.16
N THR A 805 6.20 8.47 49.27
CA THR A 805 7.63 8.30 48.96
C THR A 805 7.85 7.52 47.66
N LEU A 806 8.82 7.97 46.87
CA LEU A 806 8.99 7.60 45.47
C LEU A 806 9.42 6.14 45.28
N SER A 807 8.53 5.27 44.78
CA SER A 807 8.87 4.08 43.97
C SER A 807 7.70 3.16 43.59
N ARG A 808 6.53 3.25 44.25
CA ARG A 808 5.51 2.15 44.25
C ARG A 808 4.05 2.62 44.12
N THR A 809 3.76 3.47 43.14
CA THR A 809 2.40 4.01 42.92
C THR A 809 1.97 3.92 41.46
N ILE A 810 0.75 3.41 41.25
CA ILE A 810 -0.02 3.35 39.99
C ILE A 810 0.44 2.24 39.02
N ASP A 811 -0.52 1.37 38.67
CA ASP A 811 -0.28 0.17 37.84
C ASP A 811 -0.32 0.42 36.32
N THR A 812 -0.81 1.58 35.87
CA THR A 812 -1.28 1.82 34.50
C THR A 812 -0.30 2.53 33.57
N ILE A 813 0.96 2.75 33.97
CA ILE A 813 2.00 3.35 33.13
C ILE A 813 3.18 2.39 33.01
N SER A 814 3.31 1.73 31.85
CA SER A 814 4.42 0.83 31.51
C SER A 814 5.68 1.56 31.07
N ASP A 815 5.56 2.81 30.61
CA ASP A 815 6.54 3.47 29.75
C ASP A 815 6.98 4.83 30.32
N LEU A 816 8.16 5.33 29.93
CA LEU A 816 8.58 6.69 30.33
C LEU A 816 7.62 7.73 29.73
N GLN A 817 7.05 8.60 30.57
CA GLN A 817 6.17 9.69 30.08
C GLN A 817 6.91 10.59 29.07
N GLN A 818 6.19 11.07 28.06
CA GLN A 818 6.75 11.79 26.92
C GLN A 818 7.56 13.04 27.33
N HIS A 819 7.15 13.75 28.39
CA HIS A 819 7.88 14.91 28.90
C HIS A 819 9.23 14.56 29.55
N THR A 820 9.32 13.38 30.21
CA THR A 820 10.61 12.83 30.69
C THR A 820 11.56 12.57 29.53
N GLN A 821 11.05 11.92 28.47
CA GLN A 821 11.86 11.59 27.29
C GLN A 821 12.43 12.87 26.67
N HIS A 822 11.62 13.93 26.57
CA HIS A 822 12.04 15.23 26.08
C HIS A 822 13.16 15.87 26.93
N LEU A 823 13.01 15.92 28.26
CA LEU A 823 14.04 16.44 29.18
C LEU A 823 15.38 15.69 29.06
N ILE A 824 15.31 14.36 29.00
CA ILE A 824 16.49 13.49 28.87
C ILE A 824 17.17 13.69 27.51
N ALA A 825 16.38 13.85 26.44
CA ALA A 825 16.90 14.09 25.10
C ALA A 825 17.68 15.41 25.03
N THR A 826 17.09 16.51 25.53
CA THR A 826 17.76 17.82 25.59
C THR A 826 19.08 17.76 26.35
N HIS A 827 19.15 17.02 27.47
CA HIS A 827 20.40 16.89 28.23
C HIS A 827 21.51 16.17 27.45
N ILE A 828 21.18 15.15 26.64
CA ILE A 828 22.14 14.43 25.79
C ILE A 828 22.64 15.34 24.66
N GLU A 829 21.75 16.13 24.06
CA GLU A 829 22.04 17.04 22.96
C GLU A 829 22.91 18.23 23.39
N GLU A 830 22.58 18.90 24.49
CA GLU A 830 23.42 19.99 25.06
C GLU A 830 24.81 19.50 25.51
N SER A 831 24.95 18.21 25.82
CA SER A 831 26.22 17.55 26.15
C SER A 831 27.06 17.17 24.91
N ASN A 832 26.65 17.58 23.69
CA ASN A 832 27.25 17.16 22.41
C ASN A 832 27.37 15.62 22.28
N ALA A 833 26.44 14.88 22.88
CA ALA A 833 26.39 13.42 22.93
C ALA A 833 27.58 12.70 23.61
N ILE A 834 28.59 13.38 24.16
CA ILE A 834 29.75 12.72 24.80
C ILE A 834 29.57 12.75 26.33
N ILE A 835 29.35 11.58 26.92
CA ILE A 835 29.03 11.40 28.34
C ILE A 835 30.17 10.61 29.03
N PRO A 836 30.71 11.04 30.18
CA PRO A 836 31.60 10.21 30.98
C PRO A 836 30.92 8.90 31.40
N VAL A 837 31.55 7.74 31.18
CA VAL A 837 31.04 6.42 31.65
C VAL A 837 30.76 6.44 33.15
N ARG A 838 31.53 7.28 33.85
CA ARG A 838 31.47 7.41 35.30
C ARG A 838 30.40 8.38 35.82
N THR A 839 29.84 9.31 35.04
CA THR A 839 28.78 10.20 35.58
C THR A 839 27.42 9.54 35.72
N GLY A 840 27.23 8.36 35.14
CA GLY A 840 25.90 7.82 34.87
C GLY A 840 25.35 8.40 33.56
N GLY A 841 24.36 7.71 33.01
CA GLY A 841 23.67 8.15 31.80
C GLY A 841 22.43 9.02 32.11
N PRO A 842 22.07 9.97 31.23
CA PRO A 842 20.87 10.80 31.39
C PRO A 842 19.59 9.99 31.59
N GLY A 843 18.65 10.49 32.38
CA GLY A 843 17.40 9.79 32.70
C GLY A 843 17.52 8.63 33.70
N ALA A 844 18.71 8.05 33.88
CA ALA A 844 18.90 6.92 34.79
C ALA A 844 18.90 7.30 36.29
N HIS A 845 18.73 8.59 36.65
CA HIS A 845 18.79 9.03 38.06
C HIS A 845 17.92 10.24 38.45
N GLY A 846 17.91 11.34 37.69
CA GLY A 846 17.37 12.64 38.16
C GLY A 846 15.98 12.95 37.60
N GLU A 847 15.84 12.89 36.29
CA GLU A 847 14.73 13.37 35.47
C GLU A 847 13.46 12.55 35.74
N VAL A 848 13.59 11.21 35.69
CA VAL A 848 12.51 10.26 36.04
C VAL A 848 12.08 10.38 37.51
N ARG A 849 12.99 10.77 38.40
CA ARG A 849 12.71 10.93 39.83
C ARG A 849 11.91 12.20 40.12
N VAL A 850 12.23 13.32 39.47
CA VAL A 850 11.44 14.57 39.55
C VAL A 850 10.05 14.35 38.95
N LEU A 851 9.96 13.67 37.81
CA LEU A 851 8.68 13.33 37.17
C LEU A 851 7.74 12.54 38.10
N ASN A 852 8.23 11.44 38.67
CA ASN A 852 7.46 10.63 39.63
C ASN A 852 7.00 11.44 40.86
N THR A 853 7.69 12.53 41.20
CA THR A 853 7.28 13.45 42.29
C THR A 853 6.11 14.33 41.87
N VAL A 854 6.14 14.88 40.65
CA VAL A 854 5.06 15.72 40.12
C VAL A 854 3.79 14.90 39.86
N VAL A 855 3.93 13.67 39.35
CA VAL A 855 2.80 12.74 39.19
C VAL A 855 2.17 12.34 40.53
N ALA A 856 2.97 12.13 41.58
CA ALA A 856 2.45 11.79 42.91
C ALA A 856 1.77 12.97 43.64
N LEU A 857 2.23 14.22 43.40
CA LEU A 857 1.68 15.41 44.06
C LEU A 857 0.52 16.08 43.27
N TYR A 858 0.47 15.88 41.95
CA TYR A 858 -0.52 16.49 41.07
C TYR A 858 -1.10 15.49 40.05
N PRO A 859 -1.70 14.35 40.50
CA PRO A 859 -2.07 13.25 39.61
C PRO A 859 -2.98 13.67 38.44
N ASP A 860 -3.96 14.54 38.69
CA ASP A 860 -4.93 15.01 37.68
C ASP A 860 -4.42 16.22 36.85
N GLN A 861 -3.20 16.72 37.09
CA GLN A 861 -2.64 17.89 36.41
C GLN A 861 -1.17 17.72 35.97
N ALA A 862 -0.61 16.51 36.10
CA ALA A 862 0.83 16.25 36.00
C ALA A 862 1.49 16.83 34.72
N GLU A 863 0.96 16.55 33.53
CA GLU A 863 1.50 17.05 32.26
C GLU A 863 1.58 18.59 32.20
N ARG A 864 0.61 19.28 32.82
CA ARG A 864 0.55 20.75 32.86
C ARG A 864 1.54 21.33 33.87
N VAL A 865 1.74 20.66 35.01
CA VAL A 865 2.74 21.07 36.00
C VAL A 865 4.16 20.81 35.47
N LEU A 866 4.37 19.67 34.81
CA LEU A 866 5.63 19.32 34.15
C LEU A 866 6.02 20.33 33.06
N SER A 867 5.09 20.73 32.19
CA SER A 867 5.36 21.70 31.13
C SER A 867 5.57 23.15 31.59
N ASP A 868 5.17 23.49 32.82
CA ASP A 868 5.54 24.75 33.52
C ASP A 868 6.82 24.58 34.39
N THR A 869 7.51 23.42 34.36
CA THR A 869 8.71 23.11 35.17
C THR A 869 10.00 23.24 34.37
N TYR A 870 10.97 23.98 34.90
CA TYR A 870 12.32 24.10 34.32
C TYR A 870 13.30 23.21 35.09
N LEU A 871 14.10 22.40 34.38
CA LEU A 871 15.11 21.51 34.95
C LEU A 871 16.52 21.88 34.47
N PHE A 872 17.52 21.81 35.35
CA PHE A 872 18.90 22.23 35.11
C PHE A 872 19.90 21.20 35.64
N THR A 873 21.00 20.97 34.93
CA THR A 873 22.14 20.14 35.40
C THR A 873 23.46 20.92 35.41
N GLU A 874 24.27 20.76 36.47
CA GLU A 874 25.61 21.39 36.57
C GLU A 874 26.69 20.61 35.80
N LYS A 875 27.66 21.34 35.24
CA LYS A 875 28.77 20.80 34.44
C LYS A 875 30.03 20.65 35.30
N LEU A 876 30.63 19.45 35.29
CA LEU A 876 31.90 19.19 35.97
C LEU A 876 33.04 20.08 35.43
N THR A 877 33.80 20.67 36.33
CA THR A 877 35.04 21.42 36.04
C THR A 877 36.12 21.09 37.07
N GLY A 878 37.38 20.99 36.65
CA GLY A 878 38.53 20.93 37.57
C GLY A 878 38.96 19.54 38.06
N VAL A 879 38.66 18.46 37.34
CA VAL A 879 39.03 17.08 37.71
C VAL A 879 39.93 16.44 36.66
N THR A 880 41.00 15.76 37.08
CA THR A 880 41.96 15.08 36.17
C THR A 880 41.72 13.58 35.98
N GLN A 881 40.91 12.93 36.83
CA GLN A 881 40.28 11.63 36.54
C GLN A 881 38.84 11.62 37.07
N PRO A 882 37.80 11.36 36.24
CA PRO A 882 36.44 11.23 36.73
C PRO A 882 36.27 9.94 37.53
N GLU A 883 35.26 9.89 38.39
CA GLU A 883 35.01 8.75 39.27
C GLU A 883 33.49 8.58 39.58
N ALA A 884 32.88 7.40 39.39
CA ALA A 884 31.42 7.14 39.42
C ALA A 884 30.63 6.89 40.73
N PHE A 885 29.35 7.23 40.67
CA PHE A 885 28.34 7.18 41.74
C PHE A 885 27.67 5.80 41.98
N ILE A 886 26.87 5.66 43.05
CA ILE A 886 26.09 4.45 43.39
C ILE A 886 24.64 4.58 42.87
N ALA A 887 24.20 3.65 42.03
CA ALA A 887 22.80 3.58 41.57
C ALA A 887 21.85 3.03 42.66
N CYS A 888 20.66 3.60 42.80
CA CYS A 888 19.61 3.12 43.71
C CYS A 888 18.86 1.88 43.16
N PHE A 889 18.12 1.18 44.02
CA PHE A 889 17.58 -0.17 43.78
C PHE A 889 16.73 -0.31 42.49
N ASN A 890 15.90 0.68 42.17
CA ASN A 890 15.07 0.66 40.96
C ASN A 890 15.89 0.77 39.65
N CYS A 891 17.10 1.34 39.68
CA CYS A 891 17.91 1.55 38.48
C CYS A 891 18.65 0.28 38.01
N SER A 892 18.59 -0.81 38.78
CA SER A 892 19.38 -2.04 38.56
C SER A 892 19.07 -2.77 37.25
N GLY A 893 17.93 -2.49 36.61
CA GLY A 893 17.56 -3.03 35.30
C GLY A 893 17.74 -2.07 34.12
N ILE A 894 18.00 -0.77 34.36
CA ILE A 894 17.76 0.33 33.40
C ILE A 894 19.08 0.92 32.83
N ILE A 895 20.20 0.21 32.97
CA ILE A 895 21.51 0.66 32.46
C ILE A 895 21.78 -0.07 31.11
N PRO A 896 22.29 0.61 30.05
CA PRO A 896 22.54 0.01 28.73
C PRO A 896 23.25 -1.31 28.87
N GLU A 897 22.77 -2.38 28.22
CA GLU A 897 23.44 -3.68 28.32
C GLU A 897 24.86 -3.63 27.73
N SER A 898 25.36 -2.47 27.26
CA SER A 898 26.76 -2.16 26.92
C SER A 898 27.58 -1.36 27.94
N VAL A 899 26.96 -0.71 28.93
CA VAL A 899 27.64 0.21 29.86
C VAL A 899 27.48 -0.29 31.30
N ASN A 900 28.39 -1.13 31.81
CA ASN A 900 28.47 -1.24 33.26
C ASN A 900 28.88 0.12 33.83
N ILE A 901 28.48 0.36 35.07
CA ILE A 901 29.07 1.34 35.97
C ILE A 901 29.57 0.51 37.17
N GLU A 902 30.59 0.92 37.94
CA GLU A 902 30.96 0.19 39.18
C GLU A 902 29.99 0.50 40.32
N THR A 903 28.72 0.14 40.14
CA THR A 903 27.64 0.26 41.13
C THR A 903 27.93 -0.48 42.45
N GLY A 904 28.94 -1.36 42.48
CA GLY A 904 29.39 -2.07 43.67
C GLY A 904 28.53 -3.27 44.05
N ARG A 905 27.65 -3.73 43.16
CA ARG A 905 26.81 -4.93 43.35
C ARG A 905 27.14 -6.02 42.32
N HIS A 906 26.82 -7.26 42.65
CA HIS A 906 27.38 -8.47 42.02
C HIS A 906 26.31 -9.26 41.22
N PRO A 907 26.66 -9.93 40.11
CA PRO A 907 25.73 -10.80 39.39
C PRO A 907 25.21 -11.99 40.23
N ARG A 908 24.04 -12.49 39.82
CA ARG A 908 23.16 -13.44 40.54
C ARG A 908 23.84 -14.81 40.78
N ASN A 909 23.87 -15.26 42.03
CA ASN A 909 24.21 -16.65 42.38
C ASN A 909 22.94 -17.51 42.42
N TYR A 910 22.73 -18.30 41.36
CA TYR A 910 21.58 -19.21 41.24
C TYR A 910 21.70 -20.50 42.08
N GLU A 911 22.90 -20.85 42.54
CA GLU A 911 23.16 -22.05 43.34
C GLU A 911 22.54 -21.90 44.75
N ALA A 912 22.70 -20.73 45.36
CA ALA A 912 22.05 -20.37 46.62
C ALA A 912 20.51 -20.31 46.51
N TYR A 913 19.99 -19.86 45.35
CA TYR A 913 18.54 -19.84 45.09
C TYR A 913 17.97 -21.26 44.97
N ASN A 914 18.62 -22.14 44.20
CA ASN A 914 18.20 -23.53 44.05
C ASN A 914 18.27 -24.29 45.38
N ALA A 915 19.28 -24.03 46.22
CA ALA A 915 19.36 -24.56 47.57
C ALA A 915 18.20 -24.10 48.47
N HIS A 916 17.75 -22.85 48.34
CA HIS A 916 16.60 -22.33 49.09
C HIS A 916 15.27 -22.97 48.64
N ILE A 917 15.05 -23.13 47.32
CA ILE A 917 13.85 -23.80 46.79
C ILE A 917 13.80 -25.29 47.19
N LEU A 918 14.94 -25.98 47.21
CA LEU A 918 15.05 -27.38 47.70
C LEU A 918 14.84 -27.50 49.22
N ALA A 919 15.02 -26.43 49.99
CA ALA A 919 14.71 -26.39 51.42
C ALA A 919 13.21 -26.16 51.69
N LEU A 920 12.49 -25.52 50.76
CA LEU A 920 11.06 -25.23 50.84
C LEU A 920 10.16 -26.34 50.26
N THR A 921 10.73 -27.45 49.78
CA THR A 921 10.01 -28.54 49.09
C THR A 921 10.26 -29.94 49.69
N ARG A 922 10.61 -29.99 50.97
CA ARG A 922 10.51 -31.21 51.80
C ARG A 922 9.15 -31.22 52.52
N PRO A 923 8.54 -32.41 52.74
CA PRO A 923 7.09 -32.57 52.88
C PRO A 923 6.50 -32.01 54.17
#